data_AF-A0A4R8M5V7-F1
#
_entry.id   AF-A0A4R8M5V7-F1
#
_cell.length_a   1.000
_cell.length_b   1.000
_cell.length_c   1.000
_cell.angle_alpha   90.00
_cell.angle_beta   90.00
_cell.angle_gamma   90.00
#
_symmetry.space_group_name_H-M   'P 1'
#
loop_
_entity.id
_entity.type
_entity.pdbx_description
1 polymer ?
#
loop_
_entity_poly.entity_id
_entity_poly.type
_entity_poly.pdbx_seq_one_letter_code
_entity_poly.pdbx_strand_id
1 'polypeptide(L)'
;MSSSGPPARLLRYFLPLFLCLCVLACAGTPALAAVWHVRPSGAGNGSDWENATPDLAAVLKNAQPGDEIRAAEGVYVPSFDRDGNPVNGAARTFALKSGVKLLGGFPAEGSPSLQDRDPRAFPTVLTGDLFGDDQVDAEGKAVLIGQNAYHVVYAAGVDETAVLDGFVISGGRADGQGEDAMGGGMYCINASPVIENCVFRGNAAKAGGGGMYNSASSPYVRKCSFLENTSSGSGGGMLNSASDPVVEDCLFRNNFISAPSGSAYGGGMANRSASAPSVKNCAYIGNSVYSASGSGYGGGMYTAASSTVEAVNCTFSGNEASAAGVGKGYGGAFYVTGSGSSLVLLNSTLSENNAKNSGSSLYIDGGSVTAANSIFFGSDLVQVRKQADGSLALLSCLYRAGSVTGTGIVSENILFGDPLLGEPADNGGFNPTMAPGEGSPALDAGVGPGEVSFNGGVLVIPDRDQRGKERPGGGAVDIGACEIQWYSLSSSASGNGEGHVAVFPEAASYVEGTEVTLSAHPAESSLFTGWDGDLAGTVSPATLAMDGDRTVSAAFALKTFTVTTSAGPGGSVSPSATVQWGGSVTVTVTPDSGYAVAGLLVDGVPVDAASSYTFNDVTSDRTLAASFAALNPGGPGDPGDPGDPGDPGDPGDPGDPDDPGEPNEPDEPDEPDVPEEPNPAGRIVIRQESVALDALLSGTITVPLPGGTAPGDFFRVTSADISDITLRSCSPEELGEGRPGGMLCAVSFEIGASVPPGKTGILAVDLEMAVPEESLSEECRLAIAGGEETLSLAEAFLEHVSMVKILPEGGYDFGILAKKNGFGADPLDFFTVVRDEGIFRVGVRLLLADGAAEDVPSVQAVSRESDSRFLVFDGERDGRFRDPVAAAEREDGGVYPAGRGGCSAVNHGGYALFILLPLLLLAWR
;
A
#
# COMPACT_ATOMS: atom_id res chain seq x y z
N MET A 1 54.06 81.08 45.56
CA MET A 1 52.77 81.75 45.86
C MET A 1 52.01 81.92 44.55
N SER A 2 50.71 81.57 44.57
CA SER A 2 49.64 81.86 43.60
C SER A 2 49.87 81.52 42.11
N SER A 3 49.23 80.51 41.51
CA SER A 3 47.77 80.29 41.27
C SER A 3 47.14 81.22 40.22
N SER A 4 47.06 80.72 38.99
CA SER A 4 45.90 80.93 38.09
C SER A 4 45.98 79.90 36.96
N GLY A 5 45.13 78.87 37.01
CA GLY A 5 45.11 77.76 36.06
C GLY A 5 44.56 78.12 34.67
N PRO A 6 44.87 77.32 33.64
CA PRO A 6 44.32 77.48 32.29
C PRO A 6 42.88 76.91 32.22
N PRO A 7 42.08 77.29 31.20
CA PRO A 7 40.62 77.33 31.31
C PRO A 7 39.98 75.94 31.19
N ALA A 8 39.03 75.69 32.09
CA ALA A 8 38.06 74.59 32.08
C ALA A 8 37.05 74.70 30.91
N ARG A 9 37.53 74.80 29.67
CA ARG A 9 36.68 74.80 28.46
C ARG A 9 36.91 73.63 27.50
N LEU A 10 38.04 72.92 27.57
CA LEU A 10 38.25 71.71 26.77
C LEU A 10 37.68 70.43 27.41
N LEU A 11 37.59 70.35 28.74
CA LEU A 11 37.05 69.17 29.44
C LEU A 11 35.52 69.02 29.32
N ARG A 12 34.79 70.11 29.05
CA ARG A 12 33.32 70.10 28.88
C ARG A 12 32.86 69.52 27.54
N TYR A 13 33.74 69.38 26.56
CA TYR A 13 33.44 68.72 25.28
C TYR A 13 34.06 67.33 25.21
N PHE A 14 35.20 67.08 25.87
CA PHE A 14 35.79 65.74 25.90
C PHE A 14 35.00 64.75 26.76
N LEU A 15 34.41 65.16 27.89
CA LEU A 15 33.66 64.21 28.74
C LEU A 15 32.36 63.70 28.05
N PRO A 16 31.51 64.53 27.41
CA PRO A 16 30.36 64.02 26.68
C PRO A 16 30.74 63.34 25.36
N LEU A 17 31.83 63.75 24.67
CA LEU A 17 32.28 63.07 23.46
C LEU A 17 32.93 61.71 23.76
N PHE A 18 33.65 61.59 24.88
CA PHE A 18 34.21 60.33 25.37
C PHE A 18 33.14 59.44 26.01
N LEU A 19 32.13 59.99 26.70
CA LEU A 19 30.94 59.23 27.08
C LEU A 19 30.12 58.80 25.85
N CYS A 20 30.01 59.63 24.81
CA CYS A 20 29.31 59.26 23.58
C CYS A 20 30.09 58.20 22.79
N LEU A 21 31.43 58.28 22.72
CA LEU A 21 32.29 57.24 22.16
C LEU A 21 32.34 55.96 23.01
N CYS A 22 32.26 56.05 24.34
CA CYS A 22 32.10 54.89 25.21
C CYS A 22 30.69 54.30 25.15
N VAL A 23 29.64 55.10 24.89
CA VAL A 23 28.26 54.62 24.66
C VAL A 23 28.09 54.07 23.24
N LEU A 24 28.88 54.54 22.26
CA LEU A 24 28.99 53.95 20.92
C LEU A 24 29.93 52.73 20.88
N ALA A 25 30.87 52.61 21.81
CA ALA A 25 31.68 51.40 22.03
C ALA A 25 31.00 50.39 22.98
N CYS A 26 30.00 50.83 23.76
CA CYS A 26 29.06 49.99 24.52
C CYS A 26 27.72 49.80 23.79
N ALA A 27 27.53 50.39 22.60
CA ALA A 27 26.56 49.89 21.65
C ALA A 27 27.15 48.57 21.20
N GLY A 28 26.66 47.49 21.82
CA GLY A 28 27.25 46.17 21.75
C GLY A 28 27.65 45.87 20.32
N THR A 29 28.87 45.34 20.16
CA THR A 29 29.10 44.42 19.04
C THR A 29 27.83 43.60 18.87
N PRO A 30 27.18 43.55 17.69
CA PRO A 30 26.02 42.68 17.52
C PRO A 30 26.43 41.33 18.10
N ALA A 31 25.68 40.86 19.10
CA ALA A 31 25.95 39.56 19.68
C ALA A 31 26.00 38.60 18.49
N LEU A 32 27.11 37.87 18.35
CA LEU A 32 27.22 36.88 17.28
C LEU A 32 25.99 35.98 17.40
N ALA A 33 25.29 35.78 16.29
CA ALA A 33 24.18 34.83 16.17
C ALA A 33 24.55 33.53 16.91
N ALA A 34 23.83 33.23 17.98
CA ALA A 34 24.12 32.06 18.79
C ALA A 34 23.47 30.83 18.16
N VAL A 35 24.17 29.70 18.21
CA VAL A 35 23.60 28.39 17.89
C VAL A 35 23.35 27.67 19.20
N TRP A 36 22.08 27.49 19.53
CA TRP A 36 21.63 26.80 20.73
C TRP A 36 21.34 25.34 20.41
N HIS A 37 21.75 24.44 21.30
CA HIS A 37 21.56 23.01 21.15
C HIS A 37 20.66 22.49 22.27
N VAL A 38 19.57 21.85 21.89
CA VAL A 38 18.55 21.36 22.82
C VAL A 38 18.35 19.86 22.64
N ARG A 39 18.30 19.12 23.76
CA ARG A 39 18.12 17.67 23.79
C ARG A 39 17.34 17.28 25.04
N PRO A 40 16.32 16.41 25.00
CA PRO A 40 15.50 16.10 26.19
C PRO A 40 16.32 15.48 27.33
N SER A 41 17.36 14.70 27.02
CA SER A 41 18.31 14.13 27.98
C SER A 41 19.42 15.09 28.42
N GLY A 42 19.46 16.31 27.86
CA GLY A 42 20.46 17.32 28.15
C GLY A 42 20.40 17.83 29.59
N ALA A 43 21.52 18.34 30.08
CA ALA A 43 21.64 18.98 31.40
C ALA A 43 22.56 20.21 31.40
N GLY A 44 23.04 20.62 30.22
CA GLY A 44 23.97 21.72 30.04
C GLY A 44 23.26 23.05 29.77
N ASN A 45 24.03 24.01 29.26
CA ASN A 45 23.60 25.39 29.02
C ASN A 45 23.16 25.68 27.57
N GLY A 46 23.22 24.69 26.68
CA GLY A 46 22.86 24.78 25.26
C GLY A 46 23.96 25.32 24.33
N SER A 47 25.20 25.52 24.80
CA SER A 47 26.27 26.12 24.00
C SER A 47 26.82 25.23 22.87
N ASP A 48 26.74 23.91 23.03
CA ASP A 48 27.07 22.87 22.04
C ASP A 48 26.29 21.58 22.38
N TRP A 49 26.44 20.53 21.57
CA TRP A 49 25.75 19.27 21.80
C TRP A 49 26.20 18.52 23.06
N GLU A 50 27.45 18.66 23.49
CA GLU A 50 27.93 18.08 24.76
C GLU A 50 27.29 18.77 25.97
N ASN A 51 27.02 20.06 25.84
CA ASN A 51 26.38 20.91 26.83
C ASN A 51 24.92 21.21 26.48
N ALA A 52 24.22 20.35 25.73
CA ALA A 52 22.85 20.58 25.33
C ALA A 52 21.92 20.77 26.54
N THR A 53 21.00 21.71 26.46
CA THR A 53 19.98 21.97 27.49
C THR A 53 18.69 21.18 27.20
N PRO A 54 17.90 20.77 28.20
CA PRO A 54 16.61 20.13 27.96
C PRO A 54 15.47 21.14 27.71
N ASP A 55 15.67 22.42 28.01
CA ASP A 55 14.60 23.41 28.07
C ASP A 55 14.50 24.24 26.78
N LEU A 56 13.86 23.65 25.75
CA LEU A 56 13.59 24.35 24.48
C LEU A 56 12.80 25.63 24.68
N ALA A 57 11.80 25.61 25.57
CA ALA A 57 10.90 26.73 25.81
C ALA A 57 11.66 27.94 26.38
N ALA A 58 12.58 27.72 27.32
CA ALA A 58 13.41 28.78 27.88
C ALA A 58 14.41 29.33 26.87
N VAL A 59 15.00 28.48 26.03
CA VAL A 59 15.90 28.94 24.95
C VAL A 59 15.14 29.83 23.97
N LEU A 60 14.00 29.38 23.45
CA LEU A 60 13.17 30.15 22.51
C LEU A 60 12.72 31.49 23.11
N LYS A 61 12.29 31.49 24.37
CA LYS A 61 11.92 32.71 25.11
C LYS A 61 13.06 33.71 25.21
N ASN A 62 14.32 33.28 25.30
CA ASN A 62 15.47 34.17 25.46
C ASN A 62 16.23 34.46 24.16
N ALA A 63 15.96 33.71 23.09
CA ALA A 63 16.58 33.86 21.79
C ALA A 63 16.41 35.29 21.23
N GLN A 64 17.46 35.76 20.57
CA GLN A 64 17.55 37.07 19.92
C GLN A 64 17.49 36.92 18.41
N PRO A 65 17.09 37.97 17.66
CA PRO A 65 17.16 37.95 16.20
C PRO A 65 18.57 37.60 15.70
N GLY A 66 18.66 36.60 14.84
CA GLY A 66 19.89 35.99 14.35
C GLY A 66 20.16 34.60 14.93
N ASP A 67 19.58 34.26 16.09
CA ASP A 67 19.82 32.97 16.75
C ASP A 67 19.22 31.78 16.00
N GLU A 68 19.91 30.65 16.08
CA GLU A 68 19.47 29.34 15.59
C GLU A 68 19.34 28.37 16.77
N ILE A 69 18.22 27.68 16.87
CA ILE A 69 17.95 26.67 17.88
C ILE A 69 17.85 25.32 17.18
N ARG A 70 18.76 24.41 17.50
CA ARG A 70 18.80 23.03 16.99
C ARG A 70 18.29 22.08 18.05
N ALA A 71 17.21 21.38 17.74
CA ALA A 71 16.58 20.42 18.63
C ALA A 71 16.82 18.99 18.16
N ALA A 72 17.39 18.17 19.04
CA ALA A 72 17.52 16.73 18.82
C ALA A 72 16.15 16.04 18.91
N GLU A 73 16.05 14.87 18.30
CA GLU A 73 14.92 13.96 18.37
C GLU A 73 14.39 13.83 19.81
N GLY A 74 13.06 13.80 19.92
CA GLY A 74 12.35 13.63 21.18
C GLY A 74 11.25 14.67 21.39
N VAL A 75 10.71 14.70 22.61
CA VAL A 75 9.47 15.42 22.94
C VAL A 75 9.77 16.64 23.81
N TYR A 76 9.22 17.79 23.41
CA TYR A 76 9.39 19.08 24.08
C TYR A 76 8.04 19.68 24.46
N VAL A 77 7.91 20.02 25.75
CA VAL A 77 6.68 20.56 26.34
C VAL A 77 6.85 22.05 26.62
N PRO A 78 5.87 22.92 26.29
CA PRO A 78 5.97 24.34 26.55
C PRO A 78 5.85 24.63 28.06
N SER A 79 6.48 25.72 28.49
CA SER A 79 6.53 26.15 29.91
C SER A 79 6.07 27.59 30.16
N PHE A 80 5.86 28.37 29.09
CA PHE A 80 5.49 29.79 29.18
C PHE A 80 4.24 30.07 28.36
N ASP A 81 3.46 31.07 28.76
CA ASP A 81 2.40 31.62 27.90
C ASP A 81 2.96 32.43 26.72
N ARG A 82 2.07 32.92 25.86
CA ARG A 82 2.40 33.73 24.67
C ARG A 82 3.17 35.03 24.96
N ASP A 83 3.08 35.55 26.19
CA ASP A 83 3.79 36.75 26.64
C ASP A 83 5.12 36.40 27.34
N GLY A 84 5.45 35.12 27.45
CA GLY A 84 6.66 34.61 28.08
C GLY A 84 6.56 34.50 29.61
N ASN A 85 5.37 34.57 30.20
CA ASN A 85 5.19 34.39 31.64
C ASN A 85 5.07 32.90 31.98
N PRO A 86 5.66 32.46 33.11
CA PRO A 86 5.46 31.09 33.58
C PRO A 86 4.00 30.93 34.03
N VAL A 87 3.30 29.96 33.44
CA VAL A 87 1.91 29.65 33.78
C VAL A 87 1.73 28.15 33.92
N ASN A 88 0.78 27.74 34.76
CA ASN A 88 0.34 26.35 34.84
C ASN A 88 -0.98 26.21 34.08
N GLY A 89 -0.97 25.42 33.01
CA GLY A 89 -2.18 25.04 32.28
C GLY A 89 -2.14 25.33 30.79
N ALA A 90 -3.33 25.40 30.18
CA ALA A 90 -3.53 25.37 28.73
C ALA A 90 -2.96 26.58 27.95
N ALA A 91 -2.64 27.69 28.61
CA ALA A 91 -2.07 28.86 27.94
C ALA A 91 -0.59 28.70 27.53
N ARG A 92 0.07 27.61 27.94
CA ARG A 92 1.47 27.33 27.59
C ARG A 92 1.63 27.10 26.09
N THR A 93 2.65 27.70 25.47
CA THR A 93 2.90 27.61 24.02
C THR A 93 4.37 27.84 23.67
N PHE A 94 4.77 27.45 22.45
CA PHE A 94 6.02 27.86 21.82
C PHE A 94 5.79 29.12 20.96
N ALA A 95 6.15 30.28 21.49
CA ALA A 95 5.98 31.56 20.79
C ALA A 95 7.15 31.83 19.82
N LEU A 96 6.86 31.92 18.53
CA LEU A 96 7.84 32.24 17.49
C LEU A 96 8.33 33.70 17.59
N LYS A 97 9.51 33.97 17.04
CA LYS A 97 10.13 35.30 17.03
C LYS A 97 10.78 35.62 15.69
N SER A 98 10.61 36.85 15.21
CA SER A 98 11.36 37.35 14.05
C SER A 98 12.87 37.22 14.28
N GLY A 99 13.55 36.72 13.26
CA GLY A 99 14.99 36.52 13.21
C GLY A 99 15.46 35.23 13.89
N VAL A 100 14.58 34.44 14.51
CA VAL A 100 14.97 33.19 15.18
C VAL A 100 14.58 32.01 14.31
N LYS A 101 15.53 31.08 14.12
CA LYS A 101 15.29 29.80 13.46
C LYS A 101 15.17 28.69 14.48
N LEU A 102 14.09 27.93 14.41
CA LEU A 102 13.88 26.73 15.21
C LEU A 102 13.93 25.52 14.25
N LEU A 103 14.96 24.68 14.42
CA LEU A 103 15.29 23.55 13.54
C LEU A 103 15.23 22.23 14.31
N GLY A 104 14.31 21.35 13.96
CA GLY A 104 14.21 19.97 14.46
C GLY A 104 14.80 18.98 13.47
N GLY A 105 14.93 17.71 13.85
CA GLY A 105 15.42 16.64 12.96
C GLY A 105 16.88 16.27 13.16
N PHE A 106 17.45 16.49 14.36
CA PHE A 106 18.83 16.08 14.65
C PHE A 106 18.85 14.77 15.46
N PRO A 107 19.84 13.89 15.25
CA PRO A 107 20.02 12.68 16.06
C PRO A 107 19.98 12.93 17.56
N ALA A 108 19.38 12.00 18.31
CA ALA A 108 19.27 12.06 19.77
C ALA A 108 20.63 12.08 20.49
N GLU A 109 21.69 11.53 19.88
CA GLU A 109 23.01 11.38 20.50
C GLU A 109 24.14 11.94 19.64
N GLY A 110 25.32 12.09 20.24
CA GLY A 110 26.52 12.59 19.55
C GLY A 110 26.54 14.11 19.37
N SER A 111 27.27 14.59 18.36
CA SER A 111 27.43 16.02 18.02
C SER A 111 27.06 16.29 16.55
N PRO A 112 25.77 16.15 16.18
CA PRO A 112 25.35 16.21 14.79
C PRO A 112 25.52 17.62 14.17
N SER A 113 25.93 17.64 12.92
CA SER A 113 26.00 18.84 12.08
C SER A 113 24.67 19.06 11.34
N LEU A 114 24.58 20.12 10.54
CA LEU A 114 23.43 20.35 9.65
C LEU A 114 23.30 19.27 8.56
N GLN A 115 24.36 18.55 8.21
CA GLN A 115 24.31 17.48 7.20
C GLN A 115 23.70 16.20 7.76
N ASP A 116 23.78 16.01 9.08
CA ASP A 116 23.19 14.87 9.78
C ASP A 116 21.70 15.10 10.09
N ARG A 117 21.16 16.28 9.75
CA ARG A 117 19.77 16.64 10.00
C ARG A 117 18.85 15.95 8.99
N ASP A 118 17.94 15.14 9.50
CA ASP A 118 16.87 14.51 8.73
C ASP A 118 15.58 14.51 9.58
N PRO A 119 14.64 15.44 9.31
CA PRO A 119 13.37 15.51 10.04
C PRO A 119 12.48 14.27 9.93
N ARG A 120 12.67 13.42 8.91
CA ARG A 120 11.91 12.17 8.77
C ARG A 120 12.52 11.06 9.61
N ALA A 121 13.86 10.97 9.65
CA ALA A 121 14.57 9.96 10.42
C ALA A 121 14.65 10.28 11.92
N PHE A 122 14.61 11.56 12.31
CA PHE A 122 14.79 12.02 13.69
C PHE A 122 13.61 12.88 14.19
N PRO A 123 12.43 12.29 14.46
CA PRO A 123 11.23 13.02 14.84
C PRO A 123 11.42 13.93 16.07
N THR A 124 11.21 15.23 15.87
CA THR A 124 11.32 16.25 16.94
C THR A 124 9.95 16.83 17.21
N VAL A 125 9.39 16.56 18.39
CA VAL A 125 7.98 16.81 18.70
C VAL A 125 7.83 18.02 19.63
N LEU A 126 7.13 19.05 19.16
CA LEU A 126 6.53 20.06 20.03
C LEU A 126 5.15 19.56 20.42
N THR A 127 4.94 19.29 21.71
CA THR A 127 3.66 18.71 22.18
C THR A 127 2.86 19.69 23.03
N GLY A 128 1.56 19.70 22.81
CA GLY A 128 0.56 20.31 23.68
C GLY A 128 0.09 19.37 24.80
N ASP A 129 0.48 18.10 24.81
CA ASP A 129 0.27 17.21 25.95
C ASP A 129 1.13 17.69 27.12
N LEU A 130 0.45 18.33 28.07
CA LEU A 130 1.07 19.07 29.15
C LEU A 130 1.45 18.18 30.34
N PHE A 131 0.90 16.97 30.40
CA PHE A 131 1.00 16.05 31.54
C PHE A 131 1.43 14.63 31.16
N GLY A 132 1.59 14.33 29.87
CA GLY A 132 1.96 13.01 29.38
C GLY A 132 0.82 11.99 29.50
N ASP A 133 -0.43 12.46 29.46
CA ASP A 133 -1.62 11.62 29.66
C ASP A 133 -2.41 11.34 28.38
N ASP A 134 -2.00 11.90 27.24
CA ASP A 134 -2.57 11.57 25.93
C ASP A 134 -2.20 10.14 25.51
N GLN A 135 -3.16 9.43 24.91
CA GLN A 135 -2.91 8.12 24.30
C GLN A 135 -2.58 8.31 22.84
N VAL A 136 -1.44 7.79 22.40
CA VAL A 136 -0.98 7.88 21.02
C VAL A 136 -1.00 6.49 20.39
N ASP A 137 -1.68 6.35 19.25
CA ASP A 137 -1.69 5.10 18.48
C ASP A 137 -0.36 4.88 17.71
N ALA A 138 -0.25 3.73 17.04
CA ALA A 138 0.97 3.34 16.32
C ALA A 138 1.32 4.31 15.18
N GLU A 139 0.31 4.97 14.60
CA GLU A 139 0.45 5.95 13.54
C GLU A 139 0.80 7.36 14.07
N GLY A 140 0.80 7.55 15.40
CA GLY A 140 1.19 8.77 16.07
C GLY A 140 0.04 9.76 16.28
N LYS A 141 -1.22 9.33 16.16
CA LYS A 141 -2.40 10.15 16.44
C LYS A 141 -2.72 10.12 17.93
N ALA A 142 -2.88 11.30 18.51
CA ALA A 142 -3.23 11.45 19.91
C ALA A 142 -4.76 11.45 20.12
N VAL A 143 -5.24 10.57 21.00
CA VAL A 143 -6.49 10.76 21.72
C VAL A 143 -6.21 11.74 22.86
N LEU A 144 -6.73 12.95 22.72
CA LEU A 144 -6.48 14.06 23.66
C LEU A 144 -7.23 13.83 24.98
N ILE A 145 -6.49 13.59 26.05
CA ILE A 145 -6.95 13.31 27.41
C ILE A 145 -6.51 14.47 28.32
N GLY A 146 -7.26 14.69 29.41
CA GLY A 146 -6.85 15.70 30.38
C GLY A 146 -6.81 17.13 29.84
N GLN A 147 -5.82 17.90 30.29
CA GLN A 147 -5.64 19.31 29.96
C GLN A 147 -4.41 19.48 29.07
N ASN A 148 -4.63 20.00 27.86
CA ASN A 148 -3.57 20.27 26.90
C ASN A 148 -3.40 21.78 26.65
N ALA A 149 -2.31 22.13 25.97
CA ALA A 149 -2.09 23.49 25.46
C ALA A 149 -3.18 23.87 24.45
N TYR A 150 -3.68 25.10 24.50
CA TYR A 150 -4.61 25.61 23.50
C TYR A 150 -3.96 25.66 22.12
N HIS A 151 -2.77 26.25 22.05
CA HIS A 151 -1.96 26.36 20.85
C HIS A 151 -0.59 25.80 21.16
N VAL A 152 -0.17 24.75 20.47
CA VAL A 152 1.20 24.23 20.64
C VAL A 152 2.21 25.30 20.22
N VAL A 153 1.97 25.94 19.07
CA VAL A 153 2.78 27.03 18.53
C VAL A 153 1.95 28.31 18.41
N TYR A 154 2.56 29.45 18.75
CA TYR A 154 1.92 30.75 18.64
C TYR A 154 2.80 31.71 17.84
N ALA A 155 2.22 32.39 16.86
CA ALA A 155 2.89 33.40 16.04
C ALA A 155 2.06 34.68 16.00
N ALA A 156 2.60 35.77 16.56
CA ALA A 156 1.94 37.07 16.56
C ALA A 156 2.91 38.17 16.15
N GLY A 157 2.58 38.91 15.09
CA GLY A 157 3.41 40.03 14.63
C GLY A 157 4.79 39.66 14.10
N VAL A 158 5.07 38.38 13.85
CA VAL A 158 6.36 37.91 13.32
C VAL A 158 6.39 37.95 11.80
N ASP A 159 7.55 38.17 11.21
CA ASP A 159 7.79 38.20 9.77
C ASP A 159 8.44 36.90 9.25
N GLU A 160 8.78 36.84 7.96
CA GLU A 160 9.33 35.64 7.32
C GLU A 160 10.69 35.18 7.87
N THR A 161 11.34 35.98 8.73
CA THR A 161 12.59 35.59 9.37
C THR A 161 12.38 34.71 10.61
N ALA A 162 11.14 34.55 11.07
CA ALA A 162 10.76 33.51 12.02
C ALA A 162 10.57 32.18 11.28
N VAL A 163 11.47 31.22 11.53
CA VAL A 163 11.47 29.92 10.83
C VAL A 163 11.18 28.79 11.81
N LEU A 164 10.18 27.97 11.48
CA LEU A 164 9.89 26.69 12.13
C LEU A 164 10.11 25.57 11.10
N ASP A 165 11.13 24.74 11.30
CA ASP A 165 11.52 23.72 10.32
C ASP A 165 11.75 22.35 10.98
N GLY A 166 11.06 21.31 10.49
CA GLY A 166 11.33 19.92 10.85
C GLY A 166 10.77 19.47 12.19
N PHE A 167 9.61 19.98 12.60
CA PHE A 167 8.94 19.57 13.84
C PHE A 167 7.63 18.83 13.57
N VAL A 168 7.32 17.88 14.44
CA VAL A 168 5.95 17.39 14.64
C VAL A 168 5.28 18.30 15.68
N ILE A 169 4.11 18.82 15.36
CA ILE A 169 3.27 19.66 16.21
C ILE A 169 2.01 18.86 16.55
N SER A 170 1.88 18.42 17.80
CA SER A 170 0.79 17.54 18.23
C SER A 170 0.28 17.88 19.63
N GLY A 171 -0.85 17.29 20.03
CA GLY A 171 -1.40 17.44 21.38
C GLY A 171 -2.09 18.78 21.64
N GLY A 172 -2.22 19.67 20.64
CA GLY A 172 -2.91 20.94 20.79
C GLY A 172 -4.44 20.78 20.89
N ARG A 173 -5.07 21.48 21.83
CA ARG A 173 -6.52 21.44 22.08
C ARG A 173 -7.08 22.83 22.35
N ALA A 174 -7.43 23.56 21.30
CA ALA A 174 -8.03 24.89 21.39
C ALA A 174 -9.53 24.81 21.74
N ASP A 175 -9.86 24.49 23.00
CA ASP A 175 -11.25 24.37 23.50
C ASP A 175 -11.70 25.52 24.42
N GLY A 176 -10.88 26.58 24.50
CA GLY A 176 -11.16 27.79 25.26
C GLY A 176 -12.23 28.68 24.62
N GLN A 177 -12.07 29.99 24.78
CA GLN A 177 -12.98 31.02 24.25
C GLN A 177 -12.19 32.06 23.45
N GLY A 178 -12.85 32.72 22.50
CA GLY A 178 -12.18 33.73 21.67
C GLY A 178 -11.04 33.11 20.87
N GLU A 179 -9.83 33.65 21.03
CA GLU A 179 -8.63 33.17 20.34
C GLU A 179 -8.27 31.73 20.73
N ASP A 180 -8.46 31.37 22.01
CA ASP A 180 -8.14 30.05 22.56
C ASP A 180 -9.09 28.93 22.07
N ALA A 181 -10.04 29.25 21.18
CA ALA A 181 -10.93 28.28 20.54
C ALA A 181 -10.49 27.89 19.11
N MET A 182 -9.40 28.45 18.59
CA MET A 182 -8.92 28.23 17.23
C MET A 182 -7.44 27.85 17.21
N GLY A 183 -6.94 27.20 16.15
CA GLY A 183 -5.50 26.97 15.99
C GLY A 183 -4.93 26.01 17.03
N GLY A 184 -5.39 24.76 17.06
CA GLY A 184 -4.93 23.76 18.04
C GLY A 184 -3.42 23.52 17.95
N GLY A 185 -2.95 23.19 16.74
CA GLY A 185 -1.52 23.06 16.49
C GLY A 185 -0.82 24.42 16.47
N MET A 186 -1.31 25.35 15.65
CA MET A 186 -0.73 26.69 15.55
C MET A 186 -1.78 27.79 15.39
N TYR A 187 -1.58 28.88 16.12
CA TYR A 187 -2.34 30.12 15.97
C TYR A 187 -1.44 31.24 15.44
N CYS A 188 -1.79 31.78 14.27
CA CYS A 188 -1.04 32.80 13.56
C CYS A 188 -1.90 34.07 13.39
N ILE A 189 -1.41 35.20 13.91
CA ILE A 189 -2.15 36.47 13.90
C ILE A 189 -1.24 37.66 13.55
N ASN A 190 -1.66 38.44 12.54
CA ASN A 190 -0.86 39.54 12.00
C ASN A 190 0.60 39.12 11.73
N ALA A 191 0.82 37.90 11.23
CA ALA A 191 2.13 37.27 11.14
C ALA A 191 2.36 36.55 9.80
N SER A 192 3.62 36.44 9.40
CA SER A 192 4.04 35.81 8.14
C SER A 192 5.27 34.91 8.31
N PRO A 193 5.29 33.96 9.27
CA PRO A 193 6.44 33.06 9.47
C PRO A 193 6.64 32.09 8.29
N VAL A 194 7.82 31.48 8.24
CA VAL A 194 8.11 30.33 7.37
C VAL A 194 7.95 29.04 8.17
N ILE A 195 7.09 28.15 7.68
CA ILE A 195 6.85 26.82 8.23
C ILE A 195 7.26 25.79 7.19
N GLU A 196 8.22 24.93 7.53
CA GLU A 196 8.83 24.00 6.57
C GLU A 196 9.01 22.60 7.17
N ASN A 197 8.81 21.55 6.36
CA ASN A 197 9.05 20.16 6.78
C ASN A 197 8.36 19.78 8.10
N CYS A 198 7.23 20.43 8.42
CA CYS A 198 6.54 20.25 9.69
C CYS A 198 5.33 19.33 9.53
N VAL A 199 4.99 18.62 10.59
CA VAL A 199 3.82 17.73 10.64
C VAL A 199 2.87 18.22 11.73
N PHE A 200 1.71 18.76 11.35
CA PHE A 200 0.61 19.06 12.27
C PHE A 200 -0.26 17.82 12.39
N ARG A 201 -0.20 17.12 13.53
CA ARG A 201 -0.91 15.84 13.71
C ARG A 201 -1.81 15.83 14.93
N GLY A 202 -3.06 15.40 14.73
CA GLY A 202 -3.98 15.08 15.82
C GLY A 202 -4.34 16.27 16.71
N ASN A 203 -4.23 17.50 16.22
CA ASN A 203 -4.60 18.69 16.98
C ASN A 203 -6.10 18.96 16.85
N ALA A 204 -6.70 19.55 17.88
CA ALA A 204 -8.14 19.83 17.93
C ALA A 204 -8.43 21.31 18.19
N ALA A 205 -9.48 21.83 17.54
CA ALA A 205 -10.00 23.18 17.80
C ALA A 205 -11.53 23.21 17.86
N LYS A 206 -12.08 23.94 18.82
CA LYS A 206 -13.53 24.05 18.99
C LYS A 206 -14.20 24.89 17.90
N ALA A 207 -13.57 25.98 17.47
CA ALA A 207 -14.13 26.90 16.48
C ALA A 207 -13.52 26.73 15.08
N GLY A 208 -12.20 26.54 14.98
CA GLY A 208 -11.59 26.28 13.68
C GLY A 208 -10.07 26.24 13.63
N GLY A 209 -9.52 25.70 12.54
CA GLY A 209 -8.09 25.50 12.38
C GLY A 209 -7.56 24.48 13.37
N GLY A 210 -8.00 23.23 13.27
CA GLY A 210 -7.51 22.16 14.15
C GLY A 210 -5.98 22.08 14.12
N GLY A 211 -5.41 22.01 12.92
CA GLY A 211 -3.97 22.09 12.70
C GLY A 211 -3.45 23.53 12.80
N MET A 212 -3.96 24.44 11.97
CA MET A 212 -3.50 25.83 11.92
C MET A 212 -4.64 26.83 11.69
N TYR A 213 -4.59 27.96 12.39
CA TYR A 213 -5.46 29.11 12.14
C TYR A 213 -4.63 30.34 11.79
N ASN A 214 -4.99 30.98 10.67
CA ASN A 214 -4.38 32.22 10.17
C ASN A 214 -5.40 33.35 10.21
N SER A 215 -5.03 34.46 10.85
CA SER A 215 -5.84 35.68 10.96
C SER A 215 -5.02 36.90 10.57
N ALA A 216 -5.44 37.63 9.55
CA ALA A 216 -4.69 38.77 9.01
C ALA A 216 -3.20 38.43 8.73
N SER A 217 -2.93 37.22 8.23
CA SER A 217 -1.61 36.59 8.20
C SER A 217 -1.27 36.02 6.83
N SER A 218 0.01 35.95 6.48
CA SER A 218 0.49 35.43 5.19
C SER A 218 1.70 34.50 5.38
N PRO A 219 1.57 33.39 6.13
CA PRO A 219 2.68 32.46 6.32
C PRO A 219 3.05 31.74 5.03
N TYR A 220 4.33 31.38 4.89
CA TYR A 220 4.83 30.50 3.84
C TYR A 220 4.93 29.08 4.41
N VAL A 221 3.98 28.22 4.03
CA VAL A 221 3.86 26.84 4.50
C VAL A 221 4.27 25.91 3.37
N ARG A 222 5.38 25.19 3.53
CA ARG A 222 5.85 24.29 2.48
C ARG A 222 6.37 22.95 2.98
N LYS A 223 6.20 21.90 2.18
CA LYS A 223 6.62 20.53 2.55
C LYS A 223 6.06 20.08 3.90
N CYS A 224 4.86 20.55 4.24
CA CYS A 224 4.23 20.27 5.52
C CYS A 224 3.09 19.27 5.37
N SER A 225 2.80 18.55 6.44
CA SER A 225 1.71 17.58 6.51
C SER A 225 0.72 17.95 7.60
N PHE A 226 -0.54 18.13 7.25
CA PHE A 226 -1.67 18.29 8.16
C PHE A 226 -2.43 16.98 8.20
N LEU A 227 -2.26 16.22 9.28
CA LEU A 227 -2.74 14.86 9.42
C LEU A 227 -3.75 14.79 10.57
N GLU A 228 -4.98 14.37 10.26
CA GLU A 228 -5.94 13.97 11.29
C GLU A 228 -6.25 15.04 12.32
N ASN A 229 -6.13 16.31 11.92
CA ASN A 229 -6.51 17.42 12.77
C ASN A 229 -8.03 17.56 12.74
N THR A 230 -8.60 17.92 13.89
CA THR A 230 -10.03 17.96 14.10
C THR A 230 -10.52 19.36 14.45
N SER A 231 -11.73 19.68 14.00
CA SER A 231 -12.42 20.90 14.38
C SER A 231 -13.91 20.64 14.57
N SER A 232 -14.59 21.48 15.36
CA SER A 232 -16.06 21.47 15.44
C SER A 232 -16.73 22.58 14.62
N GLY A 233 -15.97 23.42 13.92
CA GLY A 233 -16.50 24.55 13.16
C GLY A 233 -16.00 24.63 11.71
N SER A 234 -14.78 25.14 11.50
CA SER A 234 -14.23 25.33 10.14
C SER A 234 -12.75 24.99 10.06
N GLY A 235 -12.29 24.46 8.92
CA GLY A 235 -10.87 24.12 8.72
C GLY A 235 -10.37 23.06 9.69
N GLY A 236 -10.62 21.78 9.42
CA GLY A 236 -10.04 20.69 10.22
C GLY A 236 -8.51 20.77 10.21
N GLY A 237 -7.93 20.87 9.01
CA GLY A 237 -6.49 21.12 8.83
C GLY A 237 -6.14 22.60 9.04
N MET A 238 -6.65 23.48 8.18
CA MET A 238 -6.31 24.91 8.18
C MET A 238 -7.54 25.82 8.03
N LEU A 239 -7.57 26.94 8.76
CA LEU A 239 -8.55 28.01 8.57
C LEU A 239 -7.85 29.35 8.32
N ASN A 240 -8.20 30.00 7.21
CA ASN A 240 -7.68 31.29 6.78
C ASN A 240 -8.76 32.37 6.85
N SER A 241 -8.52 33.42 7.62
CA SER A 241 -9.41 34.59 7.73
C SER A 241 -8.66 35.88 7.43
N ALA A 242 -9.08 36.59 6.38
CA ALA A 242 -8.39 37.78 5.86
C ALA A 242 -6.89 37.52 5.68
N SER A 243 -6.54 36.33 5.17
CA SER A 243 -5.18 35.79 5.19
C SER A 243 -4.82 35.19 3.84
N ASP A 244 -3.56 35.36 3.46
CA ASP A 244 -3.05 35.00 2.13
C ASP A 244 -1.83 34.08 2.26
N PRO A 245 -1.99 32.87 2.85
CA PRO A 245 -0.87 31.95 2.98
C PRO A 245 -0.45 31.41 1.61
N VAL A 246 0.83 31.11 1.47
CA VAL A 246 1.33 30.29 0.36
C VAL A 246 1.51 28.88 0.89
N VAL A 247 0.86 27.92 0.26
CA VAL A 247 0.82 26.50 0.64
C VAL A 247 1.38 25.69 -0.52
N GLU A 248 2.59 25.18 -0.36
CA GLU A 248 3.35 24.53 -1.44
C GLU A 248 3.84 23.15 -1.02
N ASP A 249 3.72 22.15 -1.89
CA ASP A 249 4.17 20.78 -1.60
C ASP A 249 3.61 20.24 -0.27
N CYS A 250 2.36 20.55 0.08
CA CYS A 250 1.76 20.12 1.36
C CYS A 250 0.76 18.98 1.21
N LEU A 251 0.68 18.15 2.24
CA LEU A 251 -0.31 17.08 2.37
C LEU A 251 -1.36 17.45 3.43
N PHE A 252 -2.63 17.47 3.06
CA PHE A 252 -3.76 17.51 3.98
C PHE A 252 -4.44 16.15 3.93
N ARG A 253 -4.27 15.33 4.97
CA ARG A 253 -4.83 13.98 5.00
C ARG A 253 -5.69 13.73 6.22
N ASN A 254 -6.87 13.17 5.98
CA ASN A 254 -7.80 12.73 7.03
C ASN A 254 -8.16 13.80 8.06
N ASN A 255 -8.05 15.09 7.70
CA ASN A 255 -8.50 16.16 8.58
C ASN A 255 -10.02 16.19 8.57
N PHE A 256 -10.61 16.34 9.74
CA PHE A 256 -12.04 16.08 9.93
C PHE A 256 -12.73 17.18 10.71
N ILE A 257 -13.95 17.51 10.30
CA ILE A 257 -14.86 18.33 11.11
C ILE A 257 -15.99 17.46 11.64
N SER A 258 -16.11 17.40 12.97
CA SER A 258 -17.28 16.86 13.66
C SER A 258 -18.03 18.01 14.32
N ALA A 259 -19.01 18.57 13.62
CA ALA A 259 -19.83 19.66 14.14
C ALA A 259 -21.05 19.10 14.90
N PRO A 260 -21.09 19.14 16.23
CA PRO A 260 -22.24 18.67 17.00
C PRO A 260 -23.46 19.59 16.80
N SER A 261 -23.21 20.86 16.50
CA SER A 261 -24.23 21.88 16.25
C SER A 261 -23.83 22.79 15.11
N GLY A 262 -24.79 23.18 14.26
CA GLY A 262 -24.53 24.12 13.17
C GLY A 262 -23.82 23.47 11.98
N SER A 263 -23.41 24.28 11.01
CA SER A 263 -22.80 23.78 9.77
C SER A 263 -21.27 23.64 9.88
N ALA A 264 -20.73 22.69 9.12
CA ALA A 264 -19.30 22.38 9.02
C ALA A 264 -18.72 22.85 7.69
N TYR A 265 -17.48 23.33 7.68
CA TYR A 265 -16.90 23.99 6.51
C TYR A 265 -15.40 23.70 6.33
N GLY A 266 -15.02 23.02 5.26
CA GLY A 266 -13.61 22.82 4.89
C GLY A 266 -12.90 21.81 5.79
N GLY A 267 -13.02 20.51 5.51
CA GLY A 267 -12.34 19.47 6.29
C GLY A 267 -10.83 19.62 6.25
N GLY A 268 -10.26 19.77 5.05
CA GLY A 268 -8.86 20.11 4.84
C GLY A 268 -8.58 21.59 5.12
N MET A 269 -9.21 22.49 4.37
CA MET A 269 -8.99 23.94 4.46
C MET A 269 -10.28 24.76 4.34
N ALA A 270 -10.38 25.85 5.09
CA ALA A 270 -11.45 26.83 4.96
C ALA A 270 -10.90 28.25 4.75
N ASN A 271 -11.45 28.98 3.77
CA ASN A 271 -11.02 30.33 3.36
C ASN A 271 -12.19 31.31 3.45
N ARG A 272 -12.02 32.38 4.24
CA ARG A 272 -13.07 33.35 4.55
C ARG A 272 -12.54 34.78 4.68
N SER A 273 -13.44 35.75 4.58
CA SER A 273 -13.16 37.16 4.86
C SER A 273 -12.11 37.75 3.93
N ALA A 274 -12.31 37.59 2.61
CA ALA A 274 -11.38 38.06 1.57
C ALA A 274 -9.96 37.49 1.67
N SER A 275 -9.84 36.20 2.00
CA SER A 275 -8.57 35.47 1.98
C SER A 275 -8.20 35.05 0.55
N ALA A 276 -6.91 35.09 0.22
CA ALA A 276 -6.38 34.74 -1.09
C ALA A 276 -5.21 33.73 -1.02
N PRO A 277 -5.42 32.50 -0.54
CA PRO A 277 -4.35 31.52 -0.47
C PRO A 277 -3.89 31.05 -1.87
N SER A 278 -2.58 30.84 -2.02
CA SER A 278 -1.98 30.19 -3.19
C SER A 278 -1.63 28.75 -2.81
N VAL A 279 -2.21 27.77 -3.48
CA VAL A 279 -2.10 26.33 -3.17
C VAL A 279 -1.49 25.60 -4.36
N LYS A 280 -0.26 25.09 -4.20
CA LYS A 280 0.53 24.53 -5.30
C LYS A 280 1.11 23.17 -4.94
N ASN A 281 1.05 22.23 -5.87
CA ASN A 281 1.65 20.89 -5.72
C ASN A 281 1.16 20.13 -4.47
N CYS A 282 -0.07 20.40 -4.02
CA CYS A 282 -0.60 19.89 -2.77
C CYS A 282 -1.53 18.68 -2.99
N ALA A 283 -1.63 17.83 -1.98
CA ALA A 283 -2.59 16.75 -1.93
C ALA A 283 -3.58 16.92 -0.78
N TYR A 284 -4.88 16.78 -1.07
CA TYR A 284 -5.97 16.76 -0.09
C TYR A 284 -6.65 15.41 -0.18
N ILE A 285 -6.36 14.52 0.77
CA ILE A 285 -6.75 13.11 0.72
C ILE A 285 -7.60 12.73 1.92
N GLY A 286 -8.81 12.21 1.71
CA GLY A 286 -9.64 11.67 2.80
C GLY A 286 -10.14 12.72 3.80
N ASN A 287 -10.04 14.03 3.49
CA ASN A 287 -10.53 15.06 4.39
C ASN A 287 -12.05 15.11 4.36
N SER A 288 -12.66 15.32 5.52
CA SER A 288 -14.12 15.17 5.63
C SER A 288 -14.76 16.20 6.53
N VAL A 289 -16.03 16.47 6.23
CA VAL A 289 -16.90 17.28 7.08
C VAL A 289 -18.17 16.49 7.38
N TYR A 290 -18.51 16.44 8.67
CA TYR A 290 -19.77 15.90 9.16
C TYR A 290 -20.43 16.92 10.09
N SER A 291 -21.73 17.13 9.87
CA SER A 291 -22.57 17.96 10.73
C SER A 291 -23.76 17.17 11.26
N ALA A 292 -23.93 17.14 12.59
CA ALA A 292 -25.01 16.41 13.25
C ALA A 292 -26.39 17.10 13.17
N SER A 293 -26.42 18.42 12.93
CA SER A 293 -27.68 19.20 12.92
C SER A 293 -27.76 20.31 11.87
N GLY A 294 -26.66 20.57 11.15
CA GLY A 294 -26.59 21.53 10.05
C GLY A 294 -26.22 20.85 8.73
N SER A 295 -25.42 21.53 7.92
CA SER A 295 -24.94 21.02 6.64
C SER A 295 -23.41 20.95 6.63
N GLY A 296 -22.86 20.03 5.86
CA GLY A 296 -21.43 19.91 5.57
C GLY A 296 -21.09 20.49 4.20
N TYR A 297 -20.05 21.32 4.13
CA TYR A 297 -19.62 21.95 2.90
C TYR A 297 -18.09 21.85 2.74
N GLY A 298 -17.63 21.40 1.57
CA GLY A 298 -16.19 21.37 1.26
C GLY A 298 -15.44 20.35 2.11
N GLY A 299 -15.51 19.05 1.78
CA GLY A 299 -14.73 18.02 2.47
C GLY A 299 -13.23 18.31 2.40
N GLY A 300 -12.73 18.62 1.19
CA GLY A 300 -11.37 19.10 0.97
C GLY A 300 -11.23 20.58 1.34
N MET A 301 -11.93 21.46 0.62
CA MET A 301 -11.79 22.91 0.76
C MET A 301 -13.12 23.67 0.66
N TYR A 302 -13.29 24.67 1.53
CA TYR A 302 -14.41 25.60 1.52
C TYR A 302 -13.93 27.03 1.29
N THR A 303 -14.52 27.74 0.33
CA THR A 303 -14.15 29.12 -0.01
C THR A 303 -15.39 30.02 -0.03
N ALA A 304 -15.36 31.09 0.78
CA ALA A 304 -16.49 32.00 0.91
C ALA A 304 -16.09 33.45 1.25
N ALA A 305 -17.10 34.33 1.33
CA ALA A 305 -16.96 35.71 1.78
C ALA A 305 -15.88 36.49 1.00
N SER A 306 -16.01 36.47 -0.33
CA SER A 306 -15.13 37.16 -1.28
C SER A 306 -13.67 36.69 -1.26
N SER A 307 -13.45 35.43 -0.88
CA SER A 307 -12.11 34.80 -0.87
C SER A 307 -11.80 34.18 -2.23
N THR A 308 -10.53 34.24 -2.65
CA THR A 308 -10.09 33.79 -3.98
C THR A 308 -8.98 32.77 -3.87
N VAL A 309 -9.19 31.54 -4.32
CA VAL A 309 -8.17 30.48 -4.25
C VAL A 309 -7.55 30.25 -5.61
N GLU A 310 -6.22 30.12 -5.64
CA GLU A 310 -5.49 29.57 -6.78
C GLU A 310 -4.97 28.17 -6.40
N ALA A 311 -5.52 27.13 -7.00
CA ALA A 311 -5.11 25.74 -6.80
C ALA A 311 -4.47 25.21 -8.09
N VAL A 312 -3.17 24.89 -8.03
CA VAL A 312 -2.37 24.52 -9.19
C VAL A 312 -1.66 23.21 -8.92
N ASN A 313 -1.68 22.27 -9.87
CA ASN A 313 -0.99 20.99 -9.73
C ASN A 313 -1.41 20.23 -8.46
N CYS A 314 -2.70 20.20 -8.15
CA CYS A 314 -3.18 19.61 -6.91
C CYS A 314 -3.98 18.34 -7.13
N THR A 315 -3.89 17.42 -6.17
CA THR A 315 -4.68 16.18 -6.12
C THR A 315 -5.68 16.26 -4.97
N PHE A 316 -6.96 16.10 -5.27
CA PHE A 316 -8.04 16.00 -4.28
C PHE A 316 -8.71 14.65 -4.42
N SER A 317 -8.52 13.77 -3.44
CA SER A 317 -9.05 12.41 -3.49
C SER A 317 -9.74 11.98 -2.21
N GLY A 318 -10.82 11.21 -2.31
CA GLY A 318 -11.50 10.63 -1.15
C GLY A 318 -12.12 11.66 -0.18
N ASN A 319 -12.24 12.94 -0.56
CA ASN A 319 -12.74 13.95 0.36
C ASN A 319 -14.26 13.91 0.43
N GLU A 320 -14.82 14.09 1.63
CA GLU A 320 -16.24 13.87 1.89
C GLU A 320 -16.96 15.08 2.51
N ALA A 321 -18.11 15.45 1.94
CA ALA A 321 -19.05 16.36 2.55
C ALA A 321 -20.37 15.67 2.94
N SER A 322 -20.58 15.47 4.24
CA SER A 322 -21.75 14.77 4.78
C SER A 322 -22.44 15.53 5.92
N ALA A 323 -23.66 15.09 6.25
CA ALA A 323 -24.47 15.64 7.33
C ALA A 323 -25.57 14.65 7.76
N ALA A 324 -26.03 14.73 9.00
CA ALA A 324 -27.12 13.92 9.53
C ALA A 324 -28.50 14.37 9.03
N GLY A 325 -29.49 13.46 9.05
CA GLY A 325 -30.90 13.77 8.83
C GLY A 325 -31.18 14.56 7.55
N VAL A 326 -31.92 15.67 7.66
CA VAL A 326 -32.24 16.60 6.55
C VAL A 326 -31.10 17.57 6.20
N GLY A 327 -29.99 17.54 6.94
CA GLY A 327 -28.79 18.30 6.66
C GLY A 327 -28.22 17.98 5.27
N LYS A 328 -27.58 18.95 4.63
CA LYS A 328 -27.07 18.82 3.26
C LYS A 328 -25.56 18.60 3.25
N GLY A 329 -25.05 17.87 2.25
CA GLY A 329 -23.63 17.71 1.99
C GLY A 329 -23.29 18.11 0.56
N TYR A 330 -22.44 19.11 0.37
CA TYR A 330 -22.05 19.61 -0.95
C TYR A 330 -20.56 19.89 -1.05
N GLY A 331 -19.99 19.66 -2.24
CA GLY A 331 -18.58 19.95 -2.48
C GLY A 331 -17.68 18.98 -1.74
N GLY A 332 -17.57 17.73 -2.20
CA GLY A 332 -16.69 16.75 -1.55
C GLY A 332 -15.24 17.24 -1.57
N ALA A 333 -14.69 17.58 -2.74
CA ALA A 333 -13.41 18.28 -2.81
C ALA A 333 -13.53 19.79 -2.57
N PHE A 334 -14.40 20.50 -3.30
CA PHE A 334 -14.51 21.96 -3.21
C PHE A 334 -15.94 22.47 -3.09
N TYR A 335 -16.13 23.46 -2.23
CA TYR A 335 -17.34 24.28 -2.17
C TYR A 335 -16.99 25.76 -2.26
N VAL A 336 -17.45 26.44 -3.31
CA VAL A 336 -17.18 27.86 -3.57
C VAL A 336 -18.49 28.65 -3.50
N THR A 337 -18.57 29.63 -2.59
CA THR A 337 -19.83 30.35 -2.36
C THR A 337 -19.71 31.86 -2.13
N GLY A 338 -20.78 32.57 -2.48
CA GLY A 338 -20.94 34.00 -2.26
C GLY A 338 -20.31 34.84 -3.36
N SER A 339 -20.91 36.00 -3.61
CA SER A 339 -20.45 36.91 -4.63
C SER A 339 -19.02 37.40 -4.35
N GLY A 340 -18.19 37.35 -5.39
CA GLY A 340 -16.78 37.73 -5.31
C GLY A 340 -15.85 36.62 -4.82
N SER A 341 -16.36 35.48 -4.34
CA SER A 341 -15.51 34.32 -4.05
C SER A 341 -15.15 33.60 -5.35
N SER A 342 -13.90 33.18 -5.50
CA SER A 342 -13.45 32.51 -6.72
C SER A 342 -12.49 31.34 -6.48
N LEU A 343 -12.43 30.45 -7.46
CA LEU A 343 -11.43 29.40 -7.58
C LEU A 343 -10.84 29.40 -8.99
N VAL A 344 -9.52 29.45 -9.08
CA VAL A 344 -8.76 29.10 -10.28
C VAL A 344 -8.13 27.74 -10.05
N LEU A 345 -8.46 26.77 -10.89
CA LEU A 345 -8.01 25.38 -10.76
C LEU A 345 -7.24 24.97 -12.01
N LEU A 346 -5.93 24.78 -11.90
CA LEU A 346 -5.07 24.48 -13.05
C LEU A 346 -4.37 23.13 -12.84
N ASN A 347 -4.30 22.32 -13.89
CA ASN A 347 -3.53 21.08 -13.90
C ASN A 347 -3.82 20.22 -12.67
N SER A 348 -5.10 19.99 -12.32
CA SER A 348 -5.44 19.36 -11.04
C SER A 348 -6.38 18.17 -11.22
N THR A 349 -6.26 17.19 -10.33
CA THR A 349 -7.07 15.97 -10.36
C THR A 349 -8.01 15.93 -9.14
N LEU A 350 -9.31 15.92 -9.38
CA LEU A 350 -10.35 15.77 -8.36
C LEU A 350 -11.10 14.46 -8.61
N SER A 351 -10.69 13.36 -7.95
CA SER A 351 -11.31 12.04 -8.11
C SER A 351 -11.77 11.43 -6.80
N GLU A 352 -12.66 10.46 -6.82
CA GLU A 352 -13.15 9.70 -5.65
C GLU A 352 -13.67 10.55 -4.48
N ASN A 353 -14.04 11.80 -4.76
CA ASN A 353 -14.63 12.67 -3.75
C ASN A 353 -16.12 12.35 -3.61
N ASN A 354 -16.69 12.59 -2.44
CA ASN A 354 -18.08 12.29 -2.15
C ASN A 354 -18.82 13.47 -1.52
N ALA A 355 -20.09 13.62 -1.86
CA ALA A 355 -20.96 14.60 -1.23
C ALA A 355 -22.35 13.99 -1.08
N LYS A 356 -22.95 14.13 0.11
CA LYS A 356 -24.28 13.59 0.41
C LYS A 356 -25.35 13.95 -0.63
N ASN A 357 -25.28 15.14 -1.21
CA ASN A 357 -26.29 15.64 -2.14
C ASN A 357 -25.79 15.89 -3.56
N SER A 358 -24.72 16.67 -3.75
CA SER A 358 -24.28 17.05 -5.11
C SER A 358 -22.92 17.76 -5.11
N GLY A 359 -22.25 17.77 -6.27
CA GLY A 359 -20.95 18.40 -6.44
C GLY A 359 -19.91 17.62 -5.66
N SER A 360 -19.76 16.32 -5.94
CA SER A 360 -18.76 15.49 -5.26
C SER A 360 -17.35 16.03 -5.47
N SER A 361 -17.00 16.47 -6.67
CA SER A 361 -15.75 17.21 -6.89
C SER A 361 -15.91 18.70 -6.57
N LEU A 362 -16.92 19.36 -7.14
CA LEU A 362 -17.05 20.81 -7.05
C LEU A 362 -18.51 21.27 -6.96
N TYR A 363 -18.79 22.13 -5.98
CA TYR A 363 -20.08 22.81 -5.84
C TYR A 363 -19.90 24.33 -5.84
N ILE A 364 -20.72 25.03 -6.62
CA ILE A 364 -20.62 26.47 -6.84
C ILE A 364 -21.97 27.13 -6.55
N ASP A 365 -21.99 28.03 -5.57
CA ASP A 365 -23.20 28.74 -5.08
C ASP A 365 -22.96 30.24 -4.98
N GLY A 366 -23.22 30.99 -6.06
CA GLY A 366 -22.91 32.43 -6.15
C GLY A 366 -21.42 32.79 -6.37
N GLY A 367 -20.50 31.82 -6.32
CA GLY A 367 -19.07 32.02 -6.60
C GLY A 367 -18.69 31.82 -8.08
N SER A 368 -17.43 32.11 -8.44
CA SER A 368 -16.90 31.88 -9.79
C SER A 368 -15.77 30.84 -9.80
N VAL A 369 -15.81 29.93 -10.78
CA VAL A 369 -14.72 28.97 -10.98
C VAL A 369 -14.23 29.01 -12.41
N THR A 370 -12.91 29.06 -12.57
CA THR A 370 -12.25 28.82 -13.85
C THR A 370 -11.30 27.64 -13.67
N ALA A 371 -11.48 26.59 -14.46
CA ALA A 371 -10.60 25.43 -14.44
C ALA A 371 -9.97 25.18 -15.80
N ALA A 372 -8.69 24.82 -15.81
CA ALA A 372 -8.02 24.35 -17.01
C ALA A 372 -7.20 23.09 -16.77
N ASN A 373 -7.06 22.23 -17.78
CA ASN A 373 -6.25 21.01 -17.73
C ASN A 373 -6.55 20.15 -16.49
N SER A 374 -7.81 20.06 -16.09
CA SER A 374 -8.19 19.45 -14.82
C SER A 374 -9.18 18.30 -15.00
N ILE A 375 -9.03 17.27 -14.17
CA ILE A 375 -9.86 16.07 -14.16
C ILE A 375 -10.91 16.18 -13.03
N PHE A 376 -12.16 15.87 -13.35
CA PHE A 376 -13.22 15.63 -12.37
C PHE A 376 -13.78 14.22 -12.58
N PHE A 377 -13.53 13.29 -11.64
CA PHE A 377 -13.92 11.89 -11.81
C PHE A 377 -14.28 11.15 -10.50
N GLY A 378 -14.64 9.86 -10.61
CA GLY A 378 -14.74 8.90 -9.49
C GLY A 378 -16.11 8.73 -8.83
N SER A 379 -16.94 9.76 -8.80
CA SER A 379 -18.28 9.64 -8.21
C SER A 379 -19.38 9.39 -9.26
N ASP A 380 -20.32 8.50 -8.95
CA ASP A 380 -21.57 8.29 -9.70
C ASP A 380 -22.61 9.41 -9.51
N LEU A 381 -22.42 10.25 -8.49
CA LEU A 381 -23.20 11.48 -8.31
C LEU A 381 -22.71 12.58 -9.26
N VAL A 382 -23.49 13.67 -9.35
CA VAL A 382 -23.08 14.90 -10.03
C VAL A 382 -21.74 15.39 -9.48
N GLN A 383 -20.70 15.33 -10.32
CA GLN A 383 -19.32 15.68 -9.98
C GLN A 383 -19.14 17.20 -9.85
N VAL A 384 -19.71 17.96 -10.78
CA VAL A 384 -19.69 19.43 -10.73
C VAL A 384 -21.10 19.97 -10.76
N ARG A 385 -21.45 20.78 -9.76
CA ARG A 385 -22.74 21.44 -9.66
C ARG A 385 -22.56 22.95 -9.60
N LYS A 386 -23.10 23.65 -10.60
CA LYS A 386 -23.22 25.11 -10.59
C LYS A 386 -24.67 25.53 -10.32
N GLN A 387 -24.88 26.36 -9.31
CA GLN A 387 -26.15 27.07 -9.08
C GLN A 387 -26.31 28.26 -10.03
N ALA A 388 -27.54 28.76 -10.16
CA ALA A 388 -27.91 29.75 -11.16
C ALA A 388 -27.08 31.05 -11.08
N ASP A 389 -26.73 31.46 -9.87
CA ASP A 389 -26.00 32.70 -9.54
C ASP A 389 -24.47 32.57 -9.58
N GLY A 390 -23.92 31.36 -9.69
CA GLY A 390 -22.47 31.16 -9.82
C GLY A 390 -21.91 31.46 -11.22
N SER A 391 -20.64 31.14 -11.46
CA SER A 391 -20.03 31.09 -12.80
C SER A 391 -19.08 29.89 -12.89
N LEU A 392 -19.02 29.26 -14.06
CA LEU A 392 -18.13 28.14 -14.33
C LEU A 392 -17.60 28.24 -15.75
N ALA A 393 -16.27 28.27 -15.87
CA ALA A 393 -15.54 28.22 -17.12
C ALA A 393 -14.55 27.05 -17.10
N LEU A 394 -14.59 26.18 -18.11
CA LEU A 394 -13.78 24.96 -18.22
C LEU A 394 -13.00 24.95 -19.53
N LEU A 395 -11.68 24.75 -19.47
CA LEU A 395 -10.81 24.67 -20.65
C LEU A 395 -9.98 23.39 -20.58
N SER A 396 -10.03 22.52 -21.60
CA SER A 396 -9.20 21.31 -21.61
C SER A 396 -9.41 20.45 -20.35
N CYS A 397 -10.66 20.25 -19.95
CA CYS A 397 -11.02 19.45 -18.78
C CYS A 397 -11.57 18.10 -19.20
N LEU A 398 -11.38 17.11 -18.34
CA LEU A 398 -11.90 15.76 -18.52
C LEU A 398 -12.88 15.41 -17.41
N TYR A 399 -14.05 14.91 -17.80
CA TYR A 399 -15.07 14.44 -16.86
C TYR A 399 -16.06 13.47 -17.52
N ARG A 400 -16.86 12.76 -16.72
CA ARG A 400 -17.88 11.83 -17.26
C ARG A 400 -19.03 12.60 -17.92
N ALA A 401 -19.48 12.15 -19.09
CA ALA A 401 -20.62 12.78 -19.76
C ALA A 401 -21.85 12.90 -18.84
N GLY A 402 -22.39 14.11 -18.72
CA GLY A 402 -23.53 14.41 -17.85
C GLY A 402 -23.22 14.66 -16.36
N SER A 403 -21.96 14.54 -15.93
CA SER A 403 -21.58 14.73 -14.52
C SER A 403 -21.42 16.21 -14.11
N VAL A 404 -21.31 17.11 -15.08
CA VAL A 404 -21.28 18.57 -14.89
C VAL A 404 -22.68 19.12 -15.16
N THR A 405 -23.28 19.80 -14.17
CA THR A 405 -24.66 20.31 -14.25
C THR A 405 -24.76 21.79 -13.84
N GLY A 406 -25.70 22.49 -14.48
CA GLY A 406 -25.91 23.93 -14.33
C GLY A 406 -26.25 24.56 -15.69
N THR A 407 -26.62 25.83 -15.70
CA THR A 407 -26.87 26.60 -16.93
C THR A 407 -25.79 27.65 -17.15
N GLY A 408 -25.54 28.04 -18.41
CA GLY A 408 -24.59 29.12 -18.73
C GLY A 408 -23.13 28.79 -18.41
N ILE A 409 -22.75 27.52 -18.51
CA ILE A 409 -21.36 27.06 -18.35
C ILE A 409 -20.60 27.38 -19.65
N VAL A 410 -19.41 27.96 -19.52
CA VAL A 410 -18.50 28.21 -20.64
C VAL A 410 -17.51 27.04 -20.69
N SER A 411 -17.42 26.35 -21.83
CA SER A 411 -16.55 25.17 -21.95
C SER A 411 -15.88 25.10 -23.31
N GLU A 412 -14.58 24.79 -23.33
CA GLU A 412 -13.77 24.59 -24.54
C GLU A 412 -12.85 23.38 -24.36
N ASN A 413 -12.63 22.59 -25.42
CA ASN A 413 -11.82 21.37 -25.42
C ASN A 413 -12.17 20.38 -24.28
N ILE A 414 -13.44 19.97 -24.17
CA ILE A 414 -13.85 19.02 -23.14
C ILE A 414 -13.73 17.59 -23.63
N LEU A 415 -13.11 16.74 -22.81
CA LEU A 415 -13.00 15.31 -23.05
C LEU A 415 -13.95 14.54 -22.13
N PHE A 416 -14.51 13.46 -22.69
CA PHE A 416 -15.37 12.54 -21.97
C PHE A 416 -14.77 11.14 -22.03
N GLY A 417 -14.63 10.51 -20.88
CA GLY A 417 -14.09 9.17 -20.78
C GLY A 417 -13.64 8.86 -19.36
N ASP A 418 -13.24 7.62 -19.15
CA ASP A 418 -12.57 7.22 -17.92
C ASP A 418 -11.10 7.65 -18.00
N PRO A 419 -10.59 8.48 -17.07
CA PRO A 419 -9.18 8.85 -17.02
C PRO A 419 -8.27 7.71 -16.57
N LEU A 420 -8.81 6.54 -16.21
CA LEU A 420 -8.08 5.34 -15.78
C LEU A 420 -7.15 5.64 -14.60
N LEU A 421 -7.63 6.45 -13.66
CA LEU A 421 -6.85 6.82 -12.48
C LEU A 421 -6.75 5.62 -11.54
N GLY A 422 -5.55 5.38 -11.03
CA GLY A 422 -5.34 4.55 -9.85
C GLY A 422 -5.62 5.30 -8.55
N GLU A 423 -5.51 4.60 -7.42
CA GLU A 423 -5.55 5.22 -6.09
C GLU A 423 -4.41 6.24 -5.90
N PRO A 424 -4.54 7.22 -4.98
CA PRO A 424 -3.44 8.09 -4.63
C PRO A 424 -2.21 7.29 -4.18
N ALA A 425 -1.12 7.39 -4.93
CA ALA A 425 0.10 6.63 -4.73
C ALA A 425 1.34 7.53 -4.85
N ASP A 426 2.50 7.00 -4.46
CA ASP A 426 3.77 7.65 -4.75
C ASP A 426 4.13 7.45 -6.23
N ASN A 427 4.05 8.52 -7.01
CA ASN A 427 4.42 8.53 -8.42
C ASN A 427 5.71 9.37 -8.67
N GLY A 428 6.57 9.52 -7.65
CA GLY A 428 7.87 10.19 -7.76
C GLY A 428 7.87 11.67 -7.38
N GLY A 429 7.06 12.08 -6.40
CA GLY A 429 6.97 13.46 -5.90
C GLY A 429 6.89 13.54 -4.37
N PHE A 430 6.77 14.75 -3.81
CA PHE A 430 6.66 14.91 -2.35
C PHE A 430 5.32 14.39 -1.79
N ASN A 431 4.24 14.58 -2.55
CA ASN A 431 2.89 14.22 -2.17
C ASN A 431 2.35 13.10 -3.07
N PRO A 432 1.47 12.23 -2.56
CA PRO A 432 0.76 11.27 -3.39
C PRO A 432 -0.04 11.96 -4.48
N THR A 433 -0.09 11.32 -5.65
CA THR A 433 -0.83 11.81 -6.81
C THR A 433 -1.68 10.69 -7.41
N MET A 434 -2.61 11.06 -8.31
CA MET A 434 -3.36 10.12 -9.14
C MET A 434 -2.94 10.31 -10.59
N ALA A 435 -2.11 9.40 -11.09
CA ALA A 435 -1.60 9.39 -12.46
C ALA A 435 -2.66 8.80 -13.42
N PRO A 436 -2.88 9.41 -14.61
CA PRO A 436 -3.68 8.78 -15.66
C PRO A 436 -3.07 7.44 -16.11
N GLY A 437 -3.90 6.41 -16.21
CA GLY A 437 -3.52 5.08 -16.68
C GLY A 437 -3.22 5.01 -18.18
N GLU A 438 -2.65 3.89 -18.62
CA GLU A 438 -2.36 3.63 -20.04
C GLU A 438 -3.64 3.74 -20.89
N GLY A 439 -3.57 4.48 -22.00
CA GLY A 439 -4.70 4.68 -22.90
C GLY A 439 -5.76 5.66 -22.38
N SER A 440 -5.47 6.36 -21.28
CA SER A 440 -6.35 7.40 -20.75
C SER A 440 -6.55 8.54 -21.75
N PRO A 441 -7.79 9.04 -21.93
CA PRO A 441 -8.06 10.22 -22.75
C PRO A 441 -7.49 11.51 -22.14
N ALA A 442 -6.95 11.47 -20.91
CA ALA A 442 -6.25 12.59 -20.31
C ALA A 442 -4.84 12.79 -20.88
N LEU A 443 -4.24 11.74 -21.44
CA LEU A 443 -2.86 11.75 -21.91
C LEU A 443 -2.72 12.66 -23.15
N ASP A 444 -1.70 13.52 -23.17
CA ASP A 444 -1.35 14.41 -24.28
C ASP A 444 -2.52 15.25 -24.83
N ALA A 445 -3.46 15.65 -23.97
CA ALA A 445 -4.73 16.25 -24.41
C ALA A 445 -4.99 17.66 -23.84
N GLY A 446 -4.09 18.15 -23.00
CA GLY A 446 -4.12 19.44 -22.33
C GLY A 446 -3.54 20.57 -23.16
N VAL A 447 -3.72 21.79 -22.65
CA VAL A 447 -3.09 23.00 -23.18
C VAL A 447 -1.68 23.13 -22.60
N GLY A 448 -0.71 23.48 -23.46
CA GLY A 448 0.69 23.64 -23.07
C GLY A 448 0.94 24.80 -22.09
N PRO A 449 2.13 24.83 -21.46
CA PRO A 449 2.52 25.88 -20.53
C PRO A 449 2.57 27.28 -21.18
N GLY A 450 2.29 28.31 -20.39
CA GLY A 450 2.31 29.72 -20.80
C GLY A 450 0.99 30.45 -20.61
N GLU A 451 0.91 31.67 -21.15
CA GLU A 451 -0.28 32.51 -21.09
C GLU A 451 -1.35 32.05 -22.09
N VAL A 452 -2.56 31.80 -21.59
CA VAL A 452 -3.71 31.38 -22.37
C VAL A 452 -4.86 32.34 -22.12
N SER A 453 -5.32 33.00 -23.18
CA SER A 453 -6.51 33.86 -23.10
C SER A 453 -7.76 33.01 -23.10
N PHE A 454 -8.55 33.06 -22.03
CA PHE A 454 -9.79 32.28 -21.91
C PHE A 454 -10.86 33.05 -21.14
N ASN A 455 -12.10 33.00 -21.63
CA ASN A 455 -13.27 33.66 -21.02
C ASN A 455 -13.05 35.15 -20.66
N GLY A 456 -12.29 35.89 -21.49
CA GLY A 456 -11.98 37.30 -21.28
C GLY A 456 -10.91 37.58 -20.21
N GLY A 457 -10.27 36.55 -19.65
CA GLY A 457 -9.11 36.64 -18.76
C GLY A 457 -7.88 35.94 -19.34
N VAL A 458 -6.79 35.92 -18.55
CA VAL A 458 -5.55 35.22 -18.88
C VAL A 458 -5.27 34.18 -17.80
N LEU A 459 -5.09 32.93 -18.21
CA LEU A 459 -4.59 31.84 -17.38
C LEU A 459 -3.09 31.66 -17.64
N VAL A 460 -2.32 31.37 -16.59
CA VAL A 460 -0.89 31.04 -16.72
C VAL A 460 -0.74 29.55 -16.40
N ILE A 461 -0.62 28.72 -17.44
CA ILE A 461 -0.44 27.28 -17.27
C ILE A 461 1.02 27.02 -16.89
N PRO A 462 1.30 26.34 -15.76
CA PRO A 462 2.66 26.10 -15.30
C PRO A 462 3.38 25.05 -16.17
N ASP A 463 4.70 25.16 -16.23
CA ASP A 463 5.61 24.28 -16.97
C ASP A 463 6.03 23.02 -16.20
N ARG A 464 5.51 22.84 -14.98
CA ARG A 464 5.76 21.66 -14.15
C ARG A 464 4.47 21.08 -13.61
N ASP A 465 4.49 19.78 -13.31
CA ASP A 465 3.40 19.05 -12.68
C ASP A 465 3.54 19.04 -11.13
N GLN A 466 2.65 18.32 -10.43
CA GLN A 466 2.65 18.23 -8.96
C GLN A 466 3.96 17.65 -8.38
N ARG A 467 4.68 16.84 -9.15
CA ARG A 467 5.93 16.20 -8.73
C ARG A 467 7.16 17.08 -9.02
N GLY A 468 6.95 18.20 -9.70
CA GLY A 468 8.02 19.07 -10.21
C GLY A 468 8.61 18.60 -11.54
N LYS A 469 7.99 17.61 -12.22
CA LYS A 469 8.39 17.14 -13.55
C LYS A 469 7.94 18.14 -14.61
N GLU A 470 8.72 18.31 -15.68
CA GLU A 470 8.42 19.29 -16.73
C GLU A 470 7.25 18.83 -17.59
N ARG A 471 6.39 19.79 -17.98
CA ARG A 471 5.33 19.59 -18.96
C ARG A 471 5.85 20.01 -20.34
N PRO A 472 5.87 19.10 -21.33
CA PRO A 472 6.43 19.40 -22.64
C PRO A 472 5.59 20.46 -23.37
N GLY A 473 6.25 21.41 -24.04
CA GLY A 473 5.55 22.41 -24.85
C GLY A 473 4.97 21.79 -26.13
N GLY A 474 3.73 22.16 -26.50
CA GLY A 474 3.17 21.84 -27.84
C GLY A 474 1.90 21.00 -27.92
N GLY A 475 1.12 20.86 -26.84
CA GLY A 475 -0.15 20.12 -26.85
C GLY A 475 -0.03 18.64 -26.47
N ALA A 476 1.17 18.20 -26.10
CA ALA A 476 1.46 16.89 -25.50
C ALA A 476 1.45 16.97 -23.97
N VAL A 477 0.56 17.78 -23.38
CA VAL A 477 0.47 17.95 -21.92
C VAL A 477 -0.67 17.11 -21.41
N ASP A 478 -0.46 16.37 -20.35
CA ASP A 478 -1.52 15.60 -19.72
C ASP A 478 -2.50 16.49 -18.96
N ILE A 479 -3.80 16.20 -19.10
CA ILE A 479 -4.83 16.77 -18.24
C ILE A 479 -4.71 16.14 -16.85
N GLY A 480 -4.75 16.95 -15.79
CA GLY A 480 -4.68 16.50 -14.40
C GLY A 480 -3.39 16.92 -13.71
N ALA A 481 -3.15 16.39 -12.51
CA ALA A 481 -2.05 16.78 -11.62
C ALA A 481 -0.65 16.29 -12.06
N CYS A 482 -0.58 15.23 -12.86
CA CYS A 482 0.67 14.61 -13.28
C CYS A 482 0.86 14.69 -14.79
N GLU A 483 2.13 14.68 -15.20
CA GLU A 483 2.58 14.52 -16.58
C GLU A 483 3.29 13.16 -16.72
N ILE A 484 2.63 12.16 -17.29
CA ILE A 484 3.07 10.77 -17.29
C ILE A 484 3.39 10.33 -18.71
N GLN A 485 4.52 9.66 -18.87
CA GLN A 485 4.89 8.99 -20.11
C GLN A 485 4.84 7.47 -19.92
N TRP A 486 4.40 6.77 -20.95
CA TRP A 486 4.33 5.31 -21.00
C TRP A 486 5.32 4.80 -22.03
N TYR A 487 6.08 3.77 -21.66
CA TYR A 487 7.13 3.17 -22.47
C TYR A 487 6.93 1.67 -22.65
N SER A 488 7.22 1.17 -23.85
CA SER A 488 7.14 -0.25 -24.18
C SER A 488 8.46 -0.97 -23.91
N LEU A 489 8.39 -2.24 -23.51
CA LEU A 489 9.56 -3.14 -23.42
C LEU A 489 9.36 -4.32 -24.38
N SER A 490 10.29 -4.50 -25.31
CA SER A 490 10.37 -5.69 -26.16
C SER A 490 11.48 -6.61 -25.66
N SER A 491 11.16 -7.86 -25.34
CA SER A 491 12.16 -8.89 -24.99
C SER A 491 12.20 -9.99 -26.05
N SER A 492 13.39 -10.57 -26.26
CA SER A 492 13.60 -11.65 -27.23
C SER A 492 14.68 -12.63 -26.76
N ALA A 493 14.68 -13.83 -27.33
CA ALA A 493 15.78 -14.78 -27.21
C ALA A 493 16.59 -14.82 -28.51
N SER A 494 17.91 -14.97 -28.41
CA SER A 494 18.82 -15.09 -29.55
C SER A 494 19.89 -16.15 -29.31
N GLY A 495 20.69 -16.47 -30.34
CA GLY A 495 21.73 -17.50 -30.29
C GLY A 495 21.30 -18.83 -30.89
N ASN A 496 22.07 -19.88 -30.62
CA ASN A 496 21.81 -21.23 -31.14
C ASN A 496 21.22 -22.19 -30.10
N GLY A 497 21.17 -21.77 -28.83
CA GLY A 497 20.45 -22.47 -27.76
C GLY A 497 19.01 -21.97 -27.63
N GLU A 498 18.24 -22.66 -26.79
CA GLU A 498 16.85 -22.36 -26.46
C GLU A 498 16.74 -21.77 -25.05
N GLY A 499 15.75 -20.91 -24.84
CA GLY A 499 15.46 -20.28 -23.57
C GLY A 499 14.39 -19.21 -23.73
N HIS A 500 13.96 -18.63 -22.61
CA HIS A 500 13.03 -17.51 -22.62
C HIS A 500 13.45 -16.44 -21.62
N VAL A 501 12.88 -15.24 -21.81
CA VAL A 501 13.06 -14.10 -20.91
C VAL A 501 11.79 -13.95 -20.10
N ALA A 502 11.88 -14.09 -18.78
CA ALA A 502 10.81 -13.69 -17.88
C ALA A 502 10.99 -12.22 -17.52
N VAL A 503 9.89 -11.47 -17.48
CA VAL A 503 9.85 -10.03 -17.21
C VAL A 503 8.98 -9.81 -15.99
N PHE A 504 9.45 -9.02 -15.02
CA PHE A 504 8.70 -8.70 -13.81
C PHE A 504 8.85 -7.22 -13.40
N PRO A 505 7.75 -6.50 -13.13
CA PRO A 505 6.37 -6.92 -13.37
C PRO A 505 6.11 -7.10 -14.89
N GLU A 506 5.28 -8.07 -15.29
CA GLU A 506 4.91 -8.22 -16.70
C GLU A 506 3.80 -7.22 -17.05
N ALA A 507 4.07 -6.32 -17.99
CA ALA A 507 3.10 -5.36 -18.51
C ALA A 507 3.33 -5.08 -20.01
N ALA A 508 2.28 -4.64 -20.71
CA ALA A 508 2.35 -4.24 -22.12
C ALA A 508 3.15 -2.92 -22.30
N SER A 509 3.04 -2.03 -21.32
CA SER A 509 3.83 -0.81 -21.22
C SER A 509 4.04 -0.45 -19.74
N TYR A 510 4.95 0.47 -19.50
CA TYR A 510 5.44 0.85 -18.18
C TYR A 510 5.44 2.36 -18.05
N VAL A 511 5.03 2.85 -16.88
CA VAL A 511 5.16 4.27 -16.54
C VAL A 511 6.65 4.63 -16.50
N GLU A 512 6.99 5.85 -16.91
CA GLU A 512 8.33 6.41 -16.78
C GLU A 512 8.97 6.14 -15.41
N GLY A 513 10.21 5.66 -15.42
CA GLY A 513 10.96 5.33 -14.22
C GLY A 513 10.65 3.97 -13.59
N THR A 514 9.69 3.19 -14.13
CA THR A 514 9.45 1.82 -13.64
C THR A 514 10.72 0.98 -13.78
N GLU A 515 11.12 0.30 -12.71
CA GLU A 515 12.20 -0.68 -12.74
C GLU A 515 11.64 -2.06 -13.07
N VAL A 516 12.13 -2.65 -14.15
CA VAL A 516 11.72 -3.97 -14.65
C VAL A 516 12.87 -4.94 -14.45
N THR A 517 12.60 -6.09 -13.85
CA THR A 517 13.56 -7.18 -13.68
C THR A 517 13.37 -8.20 -14.79
N LEU A 518 14.46 -8.52 -15.48
CA LEU A 518 14.51 -9.51 -16.54
C LEU A 518 15.36 -10.71 -16.10
N SER A 519 14.80 -11.91 -16.22
CA SER A 519 15.43 -13.17 -15.87
C SER A 519 15.53 -14.08 -17.09
N ALA A 520 16.75 -14.48 -17.43
CA ALA A 520 16.98 -15.44 -18.50
C ALA A 520 16.82 -16.87 -17.96
N HIS A 521 15.98 -17.67 -18.62
CA HIS A 521 15.73 -19.06 -18.30
C HIS A 521 16.15 -19.95 -19.47
N PRO A 522 17.40 -20.46 -19.47
CA PRO A 522 17.86 -21.41 -20.48
C PRO A 522 17.06 -22.71 -20.43
N ALA A 523 16.80 -23.31 -21.59
CA ALA A 523 16.33 -24.69 -21.65
C ALA A 523 17.42 -25.66 -21.13
N GLU A 524 17.04 -26.89 -20.82
CA GLU A 524 17.97 -27.93 -20.34
C GLU A 524 19.16 -28.12 -21.29
N SER A 525 18.93 -27.97 -22.60
CA SER A 525 19.93 -28.08 -23.66
C SER A 525 20.94 -26.93 -23.72
N SER A 526 20.73 -25.85 -22.97
CA SER A 526 21.33 -24.54 -23.25
C SER A 526 21.90 -23.85 -22.01
N LEU A 527 22.71 -22.82 -22.25
CA LEU A 527 23.30 -21.92 -21.26
C LEU A 527 22.96 -20.48 -21.62
N PHE A 528 22.66 -19.66 -20.62
CA PHE A 528 22.60 -18.21 -20.80
C PHE A 528 24.01 -17.66 -20.99
N THR A 529 24.21 -16.84 -22.02
CA THR A 529 25.53 -16.29 -22.38
C THR A 529 25.63 -14.78 -22.23
N GLY A 530 24.50 -14.08 -22.09
CA GLY A 530 24.46 -12.65 -21.79
C GLY A 530 23.26 -11.93 -22.38
N TRP A 531 23.07 -10.70 -21.94
CA TRP A 531 22.09 -9.74 -22.47
C TRP A 531 22.68 -8.89 -23.60
N ASP A 532 21.82 -8.45 -24.52
CA ASP A 532 22.09 -7.47 -25.57
C ASP A 532 20.91 -6.48 -25.70
N GLY A 533 21.11 -5.38 -26.43
CA GLY A 533 20.17 -4.26 -26.55
C GLY A 533 20.34 -3.23 -25.44
N ASP A 534 19.26 -2.90 -24.74
CA ASP A 534 19.26 -1.95 -23.61
C ASP A 534 19.76 -2.58 -22.28
N LEU A 535 20.09 -3.87 -22.29
CA LEU A 535 20.84 -4.54 -21.22
C LEU A 535 22.14 -5.15 -21.78
N ALA A 536 23.12 -5.34 -20.90
CA ALA A 536 24.40 -5.95 -21.25
C ALA A 536 24.97 -6.81 -20.11
N GLY A 537 25.88 -7.71 -20.45
CA GLY A 537 26.59 -8.56 -19.49
C GLY A 537 25.85 -9.88 -19.20
N THR A 538 26.35 -10.64 -18.22
CA THR A 538 25.93 -12.03 -17.97
C THR A 538 25.18 -12.22 -16.65
N VAL A 539 24.82 -11.13 -15.98
CA VAL A 539 24.09 -11.18 -14.70
C VAL A 539 22.62 -11.44 -14.97
N SER A 540 22.03 -12.45 -14.35
CA SER A 540 20.61 -12.75 -14.40
C SER A 540 20.16 -13.23 -13.02
N PRO A 541 19.13 -12.62 -12.40
CA PRO A 541 18.29 -11.53 -12.92
C PRO A 541 19.02 -10.18 -13.10
N ALA A 542 18.52 -9.32 -14.00
CA ALA A 542 19.02 -7.96 -14.25
C ALA A 542 17.87 -6.94 -14.22
N THR A 543 18.14 -5.73 -13.71
CA THR A 543 17.14 -4.66 -13.63
C THR A 543 17.37 -3.60 -14.71
N LEU A 544 16.27 -3.12 -15.30
CA LEU A 544 16.23 -2.10 -16.34
C LEU A 544 15.20 -1.02 -15.98
N ALA A 545 15.61 0.25 -15.96
CA ALA A 545 14.71 1.37 -15.78
C ALA A 545 14.06 1.80 -17.12
N MET A 546 12.76 2.01 -17.10
CA MET A 546 11.95 2.45 -18.25
C MET A 546 11.98 3.98 -18.38
N ASP A 547 12.99 4.53 -19.06
CA ASP A 547 13.12 5.98 -19.36
C ASP A 547 12.86 6.32 -20.85
N GLY A 548 12.39 5.33 -21.59
CA GLY A 548 12.15 5.33 -23.03
C GLY A 548 11.68 3.93 -23.45
N ASP A 549 11.23 3.78 -24.68
CA ASP A 549 10.98 2.45 -25.25
C ASP A 549 12.27 1.62 -25.20
N ARG A 550 12.16 0.38 -24.70
CA ARG A 550 13.28 -0.52 -24.45
C ARG A 550 13.20 -1.78 -25.32
N THR A 551 14.35 -2.29 -25.73
CA THR A 551 14.50 -3.59 -26.41
C THR A 551 15.65 -4.39 -25.79
N VAL A 552 15.36 -5.60 -25.32
CA VAL A 552 16.34 -6.52 -24.72
C VAL A 552 16.36 -7.86 -25.45
N SER A 553 17.54 -8.46 -25.61
CA SER A 553 17.69 -9.83 -26.09
C SER A 553 18.53 -10.67 -25.11
N ALA A 554 18.07 -11.87 -24.75
CA ALA A 554 18.87 -12.86 -24.03
C ALA A 554 19.52 -13.83 -25.02
N ALA A 555 20.84 -13.93 -25.00
CA ALA A 555 21.58 -14.86 -25.83
C ALA A 555 21.74 -16.21 -25.12
N PHE A 556 21.30 -17.29 -25.78
CA PHE A 556 21.44 -18.68 -25.32
C PHE A 556 22.34 -19.47 -26.26
N ALA A 557 23.20 -20.32 -25.70
CA ALA A 557 24.06 -21.23 -26.45
C ALA A 557 23.82 -22.69 -26.03
N LEU A 558 23.81 -23.61 -26.98
CA LEU A 558 23.72 -25.05 -26.67
C LEU A 558 24.90 -25.47 -25.77
N LYS A 559 24.60 -26.28 -24.75
CA LYS A 559 25.60 -26.99 -23.96
C LYS A 559 26.45 -27.86 -24.89
N THR A 560 27.71 -28.04 -24.53
CA THR A 560 28.66 -28.87 -25.27
C THR A 560 29.25 -29.92 -24.36
N PHE A 561 29.32 -31.16 -24.85
CA PHE A 561 29.88 -32.30 -24.15
C PHE A 561 31.09 -32.85 -24.88
N THR A 562 31.98 -33.50 -24.13
CA THR A 562 33.19 -34.11 -24.64
C THR A 562 32.98 -35.60 -24.86
N VAL A 563 33.45 -36.10 -26.00
CA VAL A 563 33.61 -37.52 -26.28
C VAL A 563 35.11 -37.82 -26.25
N THR A 564 35.53 -38.52 -25.20
CA THR A 564 36.95 -38.84 -24.97
C THR A 564 37.25 -40.26 -25.41
N THR A 565 38.27 -40.43 -26.24
CA THR A 565 38.66 -41.74 -26.78
C THR A 565 39.99 -42.22 -26.20
N SER A 566 40.10 -43.52 -25.91
CA SER A 566 41.35 -44.14 -25.45
C SER A 566 41.58 -45.50 -26.11
N ALA A 567 42.85 -45.85 -26.34
CA ALA A 567 43.25 -47.07 -27.02
C ALA A 567 44.31 -47.80 -26.21
N GLY A 568 44.11 -49.10 -25.99
CA GLY A 568 45.17 -50.01 -25.54
C GLY A 568 46.20 -50.29 -26.64
N PRO A 569 47.31 -50.99 -26.32
CA PRO A 569 48.33 -51.36 -27.30
C PRO A 569 47.76 -52.17 -28.46
N GLY A 570 48.24 -51.94 -29.69
CA GLY A 570 47.83 -52.70 -30.89
C GLY A 570 46.72 -52.07 -31.73
N GLY A 571 46.42 -50.78 -31.53
CA GLY A 571 45.54 -50.00 -32.40
C GLY A 571 45.31 -48.57 -31.93
N SER A 572 44.37 -47.86 -32.56
CA SER A 572 44.03 -46.45 -32.28
C SER A 572 42.52 -46.21 -32.28
N VAL A 573 42.07 -45.17 -31.57
CA VAL A 573 40.66 -44.75 -31.49
C VAL A 573 40.54 -43.23 -31.67
N SER A 574 39.78 -42.78 -32.68
CA SER A 574 39.63 -41.35 -33.00
C SER A 574 38.34 -41.04 -33.76
N PRO A 575 37.83 -39.79 -33.72
CA PRO A 575 38.36 -38.65 -32.97
C PRO A 575 37.86 -38.60 -31.52
N SER A 576 38.63 -37.97 -30.64
CA SER A 576 38.04 -37.28 -29.48
C SER A 576 37.44 -35.96 -29.97
N ALA A 577 36.24 -35.61 -29.53
CA ALA A 577 35.49 -34.49 -30.09
C ALA A 577 34.63 -33.77 -29.03
N THR A 578 34.28 -32.52 -29.29
CA THR A 578 33.24 -31.80 -28.57
C THR A 578 31.97 -31.80 -29.41
N VAL A 579 30.84 -32.19 -28.82
CA VAL A 579 29.55 -32.35 -29.49
C VAL A 579 28.54 -31.43 -28.79
N GLN A 580 27.73 -30.71 -29.55
CA GLN A 580 26.61 -29.92 -29.00
C GLN A 580 25.54 -30.87 -28.46
N TRP A 581 24.76 -30.41 -27.48
CA TRP A 581 23.64 -31.16 -26.90
C TRP A 581 22.78 -31.81 -27.98
N GLY A 582 22.53 -33.11 -27.85
CA GLY A 582 21.73 -33.92 -28.78
C GLY A 582 22.41 -34.22 -30.12
N GLY A 583 23.64 -33.77 -30.32
CA GLY A 583 24.44 -34.10 -31.50
C GLY A 583 24.96 -35.53 -31.47
N SER A 584 25.47 -36.00 -32.61
CA SER A 584 26.07 -37.31 -32.76
C SER A 584 27.52 -37.24 -33.22
N VAL A 585 28.34 -38.20 -32.79
CA VAL A 585 29.70 -38.39 -33.31
C VAL A 585 30.00 -39.87 -33.52
N THR A 586 30.61 -40.19 -34.66
CA THR A 586 31.09 -41.54 -34.94
C THR A 586 32.58 -41.61 -34.69
N VAL A 587 32.98 -42.53 -33.83
CA VAL A 587 34.37 -42.81 -33.47
C VAL A 587 34.82 -44.09 -34.19
N THR A 588 35.97 -44.05 -34.85
CA THR A 588 36.56 -45.19 -35.55
C THR A 588 37.61 -45.87 -34.69
N VAL A 589 37.58 -47.20 -34.66
CA VAL A 589 38.51 -48.07 -33.95
C VAL A 589 39.33 -48.82 -35.00
N THR A 590 40.63 -48.53 -35.05
CA THR A 590 41.54 -49.05 -36.08
C THR A 590 42.60 -49.94 -35.44
N PRO A 591 42.52 -51.28 -35.59
CA PRO A 591 43.59 -52.18 -35.17
C PRO A 591 44.86 -51.97 -36.00
N ASP A 592 46.02 -52.10 -35.36
CA ASP A 592 47.30 -52.17 -36.06
C ASP A 592 47.42 -53.48 -36.85
N SER A 593 48.33 -53.53 -37.83
CA SER A 593 48.57 -54.74 -38.60
C SER A 593 48.95 -55.91 -37.69
N GLY A 594 48.23 -57.03 -37.81
CA GLY A 594 48.41 -58.20 -36.95
C GLY A 594 47.61 -58.18 -35.65
N TYR A 595 46.72 -57.20 -35.45
CA TYR A 595 45.79 -57.12 -34.32
C TYR A 595 44.33 -57.09 -34.79
N ALA A 596 43.42 -57.50 -33.92
CA ALA A 596 41.97 -57.31 -34.07
C ALA A 596 41.40 -56.64 -32.82
N VAL A 597 40.23 -55.99 -32.95
CA VAL A 597 39.51 -55.40 -31.82
C VAL A 597 39.13 -56.53 -30.85
N ALA A 598 39.66 -56.48 -29.63
CA ALA A 598 39.42 -57.48 -28.59
C ALA A 598 38.17 -57.13 -27.76
N GLY A 599 37.89 -55.84 -27.58
CA GLY A 599 36.71 -55.37 -26.86
C GLY A 599 36.64 -53.85 -26.80
N LEU A 600 35.42 -53.34 -26.66
CA LEU A 600 35.11 -51.91 -26.51
C LEU A 600 34.45 -51.68 -25.15
N LEU A 601 34.77 -50.56 -24.50
CA LEU A 601 34.10 -50.05 -23.31
C LEU A 601 33.51 -48.69 -23.64
N VAL A 602 32.19 -48.57 -23.54
CA VAL A 602 31.44 -47.31 -23.65
C VAL A 602 31.08 -46.89 -22.23
N ASP A 603 31.66 -45.80 -21.73
CA ASP A 603 31.50 -45.32 -20.35
C ASP A 603 31.82 -46.39 -19.29
N GLY A 604 32.85 -47.18 -19.58
CA GLY A 604 33.28 -48.29 -18.72
C GLY A 604 32.43 -49.56 -18.85
N VAL A 605 31.37 -49.56 -19.66
CA VAL A 605 30.50 -50.73 -19.89
C VAL A 605 30.93 -51.47 -21.16
N PRO A 606 31.15 -52.79 -21.11
CA PRO A 606 31.50 -53.58 -22.30
C PRO A 606 30.41 -53.56 -23.36
N VAL A 607 30.81 -53.34 -24.61
CA VAL A 607 29.96 -53.51 -25.80
C VAL A 607 30.64 -54.42 -26.82
N ASP A 608 29.87 -54.90 -27.79
CA ASP A 608 30.38 -55.79 -28.84
C ASP A 608 31.54 -55.15 -29.60
N ALA A 609 32.54 -55.97 -29.93
CA ALA A 609 33.70 -55.53 -30.69
C ALA A 609 33.28 -55.08 -32.09
N ALA A 610 33.53 -53.81 -32.40
CA ALA A 610 33.22 -53.19 -33.67
C ALA A 610 34.36 -52.29 -34.14
N SER A 611 34.44 -52.03 -35.46
CA SER A 611 35.42 -51.09 -36.04
C SER A 611 35.01 -49.62 -35.93
N SER A 612 33.80 -49.35 -35.42
CA SER A 612 33.31 -48.00 -35.15
C SER A 612 32.19 -48.02 -34.11
N TYR A 613 32.03 -46.93 -33.37
CA TYR A 613 30.92 -46.70 -32.47
C TYR A 613 30.36 -45.28 -32.66
N THR A 614 29.04 -45.16 -32.80
CA THR A 614 28.37 -43.87 -32.94
C THR A 614 27.67 -43.53 -31.63
N PHE A 615 28.11 -42.43 -31.00
CA PHE A 615 27.34 -41.79 -29.96
C PHE A 615 26.25 -40.96 -30.62
N ASN A 616 24.99 -41.32 -30.38
CA ASN A 616 23.84 -40.52 -30.80
C ASN A 616 23.28 -39.77 -29.60
N ASP A 617 22.69 -38.61 -29.86
CA ASP A 617 21.97 -37.82 -28.86
C ASP A 617 22.80 -37.56 -27.59
N VAL A 618 23.98 -36.95 -27.77
CA VAL A 618 24.92 -36.73 -26.67
C VAL A 618 24.41 -35.62 -25.75
N THR A 619 23.99 -36.01 -24.54
CA THR A 619 23.47 -35.11 -23.47
C THR A 619 24.35 -35.06 -22.22
N SER A 620 25.49 -35.76 -22.24
CA SER A 620 26.50 -35.77 -21.17
C SER A 620 27.87 -36.14 -21.76
N ASP A 621 28.96 -35.92 -21.02
CA ASP A 621 30.29 -36.39 -21.43
C ASP A 621 30.30 -37.91 -21.64
N ARG A 622 30.94 -38.38 -22.71
CA ARG A 622 31.00 -39.80 -23.08
C ARG A 622 32.44 -40.27 -23.26
N THR A 623 32.68 -41.57 -23.05
CA THR A 623 34.00 -42.17 -23.23
C THR A 623 33.92 -43.46 -24.06
N LEU A 624 34.89 -43.65 -24.95
CA LEU A 624 35.10 -44.92 -25.68
C LEU A 624 36.54 -45.40 -25.48
N ALA A 625 36.71 -46.57 -24.87
CA ALA A 625 37.99 -47.24 -24.76
C ALA A 625 38.01 -48.52 -25.60
N ALA A 626 39.04 -48.71 -26.42
CA ALA A 626 39.23 -49.95 -27.18
C ALA A 626 40.46 -50.74 -26.71
N SER A 627 40.33 -52.06 -26.69
CA SER A 627 41.42 -53.00 -26.47
C SER A 627 41.63 -53.87 -27.71
N PHE A 628 42.87 -54.31 -27.93
CA PHE A 628 43.26 -55.07 -29.13
C PHE A 628 44.01 -56.35 -28.74
N ALA A 629 43.84 -57.41 -29.55
CA ALA A 629 44.52 -58.69 -29.38
C ALA A 629 45.25 -59.08 -30.67
N ALA A 630 46.45 -59.65 -30.53
CA ALA A 630 47.25 -60.09 -31.67
C ALA A 630 46.63 -61.31 -32.37
N LEU A 631 46.56 -61.28 -33.69
CA LEU A 631 46.14 -62.38 -34.54
C LEU A 631 47.30 -63.39 -34.65
N ASN A 632 47.21 -64.53 -33.95
CA ASN A 632 48.22 -65.58 -34.04
C ASN A 632 48.20 -66.21 -35.45
N PRO A 633 49.32 -66.23 -36.20
CA PRO A 633 49.40 -66.92 -37.47
C PRO A 633 49.54 -68.44 -37.23
N GLY A 634 48.54 -69.21 -37.63
CA GLY A 634 48.56 -70.68 -37.52
C GLY A 634 49.68 -71.32 -38.36
N GLY A 635 50.42 -72.26 -37.77
CA GLY A 635 51.34 -73.17 -38.45
C GLY A 635 50.72 -74.54 -38.74
N PRO A 636 51.22 -75.29 -39.75
CA PRO A 636 50.57 -76.48 -40.35
C PRO A 636 50.80 -77.77 -39.54
N GLY A 637 49.84 -78.71 -39.62
CA GLY A 637 49.79 -79.94 -38.82
C GLY A 637 50.47 -81.20 -39.39
N ASP A 638 50.24 -82.33 -38.70
CA ASP A 638 49.99 -83.74 -39.13
C ASP A 638 50.71 -84.80 -38.23
N PRO A 639 50.42 -86.13 -38.28
CA PRO A 639 49.27 -86.90 -37.70
C PRO A 639 49.68 -88.10 -36.80
N GLY A 640 48.69 -88.82 -36.22
CA GLY A 640 48.85 -90.22 -35.77
C GLY A 640 47.83 -90.75 -34.74
N ASP A 641 46.74 -91.35 -35.23
CA ASP A 641 45.77 -92.26 -34.56
C ASP A 641 46.33 -93.73 -34.58
N PRO A 642 45.81 -94.82 -33.92
CA PRO A 642 44.69 -94.98 -32.97
C PRO A 642 44.91 -95.97 -31.78
N GLY A 643 43.87 -96.19 -30.96
CA GLY A 643 43.70 -97.34 -30.07
C GLY A 643 42.35 -97.44 -29.32
N ASP A 644 41.38 -98.13 -29.92
CA ASP A 644 40.05 -98.61 -29.43
C ASP A 644 40.20 -99.91 -28.56
N PRO A 645 39.19 -100.55 -27.89
CA PRO A 645 37.75 -100.26 -27.75
C PRO A 645 37.08 -100.55 -26.36
N GLY A 646 35.78 -100.25 -26.24
CA GLY A 646 34.83 -100.90 -25.30
C GLY A 646 33.40 -100.32 -25.27
N ASP A 647 32.42 -101.09 -25.76
CA ASP A 647 30.93 -100.97 -25.69
C ASP A 647 30.39 -102.28 -25.01
N PRO A 648 29.09 -102.56 -24.64
CA PRO A 648 27.79 -101.93 -24.96
C PRO A 648 26.79 -101.87 -23.75
N GLY A 649 25.49 -101.51 -23.81
CA GLY A 649 24.53 -101.18 -24.88
C GLY A 649 23.12 -100.89 -24.31
N ASP A 650 22.22 -100.45 -25.20
CA ASP A 650 20.78 -100.15 -25.04
C ASP A 650 19.91 -101.37 -25.46
N PRO A 651 18.57 -101.50 -25.22
CA PRO A 651 17.57 -100.68 -25.96
C PRO A 651 16.14 -100.49 -25.36
N GLY A 652 15.37 -99.53 -25.88
CA GLY A 652 14.00 -99.77 -26.35
C GLY A 652 12.88 -98.75 -26.03
N ASP A 653 12.30 -98.16 -27.09
CA ASP A 653 11.00 -97.46 -27.21
C ASP A 653 10.04 -98.40 -28.03
N PRO A 654 8.67 -98.33 -28.13
CA PRO A 654 7.76 -97.15 -28.18
C PRO A 654 6.25 -97.31 -27.72
N GLY A 655 5.42 -96.23 -27.81
CA GLY A 655 3.99 -96.28 -28.26
C GLY A 655 2.83 -95.60 -27.46
N ASP A 656 2.11 -94.66 -28.13
CA ASP A 656 0.86 -93.84 -27.84
C ASP A 656 -0.40 -94.55 -27.28
N PRO A 657 -1.45 -93.89 -26.66
CA PRO A 657 -2.24 -92.75 -27.23
C PRO A 657 -3.02 -91.74 -26.29
N ASP A 658 -3.61 -90.70 -26.93
CA ASP A 658 -4.90 -89.96 -26.78
C ASP A 658 -5.27 -88.89 -25.70
N ASP A 659 -5.77 -87.76 -26.25
CA ASP A 659 -6.41 -86.49 -25.82
C ASP A 659 -7.88 -86.67 -25.29
N PRO A 660 -8.50 -85.79 -24.45
CA PRO A 660 -9.09 -84.51 -24.90
C PRO A 660 -9.11 -83.32 -23.88
N GLY A 661 -9.00 -82.08 -24.39
CA GLY A 661 -9.99 -81.00 -24.15
C GLY A 661 -9.81 -79.99 -23.00
N GLU A 662 -9.67 -78.71 -23.39
CA GLU A 662 -9.71 -77.40 -22.66
C GLU A 662 -11.05 -77.12 -21.92
N PRO A 663 -11.34 -76.00 -21.17
CA PRO A 663 -10.62 -74.73 -20.86
C PRO A 663 -10.82 -74.14 -19.40
N ASN A 664 -10.25 -72.93 -19.15
CA ASN A 664 -10.58 -71.88 -18.15
C ASN A 664 -10.23 -72.00 -16.64
N GLU A 665 -9.81 -70.84 -16.08
CA GLU A 665 -9.72 -70.48 -14.64
C GLU A 665 -11.00 -70.84 -13.87
N PRO A 666 -10.91 -71.03 -12.53
CA PRO A 666 -11.69 -70.13 -11.69
C PRO A 666 -11.04 -69.74 -10.34
N ASP A 667 -11.64 -68.68 -9.81
CA ASP A 667 -11.52 -67.98 -8.52
C ASP A 667 -11.24 -68.80 -7.25
N GLU A 668 -10.78 -68.06 -6.23
CA GLU A 668 -10.52 -68.33 -4.81
C GLU A 668 -11.39 -69.39 -4.10
N PRO A 669 -10.92 -69.90 -2.94
CA PRO A 669 -11.70 -69.59 -1.73
C PRO A 669 -10.91 -69.38 -0.42
N ASP A 670 -11.62 -68.74 0.52
CA ASP A 670 -11.32 -68.27 1.87
C ASP A 670 -10.94 -69.32 2.95
N GLU A 671 -10.08 -68.85 3.90
CA GLU A 671 -10.06 -69.00 5.39
C GLU A 671 -10.03 -70.40 6.08
N PRO A 672 -9.61 -70.57 7.39
CA PRO A 672 -9.63 -69.60 8.51
C PRO A 672 -8.52 -69.62 9.61
N ASP A 673 -8.44 -68.48 10.34
CA ASP A 673 -8.34 -68.17 11.79
C ASP A 673 -7.41 -68.84 12.86
N VAL A 674 -6.47 -68.01 13.37
CA VAL A 674 -6.06 -67.55 14.76
C VAL A 674 -6.15 -68.46 16.02
N PRO A 675 -5.52 -68.17 17.20
CA PRO A 675 -5.00 -66.90 17.80
C PRO A 675 -3.59 -67.00 18.49
N GLU A 676 -2.96 -66.07 19.23
CA GLU A 676 -3.29 -64.79 19.90
C GLU A 676 -1.98 -64.03 20.29
N GLU A 677 -1.98 -62.68 20.29
CA GLU A 677 -0.84 -61.77 20.54
C GLU A 677 -0.51 -61.50 22.05
N PRO A 678 0.45 -60.60 22.42
CA PRO A 678 0.20 -59.14 22.40
C PRO A 678 1.37 -58.22 21.94
N ASN A 679 0.97 -57.21 21.16
CA ASN A 679 1.57 -55.90 20.74
C ASN A 679 1.79 -54.92 21.95
N PRO A 680 2.00 -53.57 21.83
CA PRO A 680 2.04 -52.63 20.68
C PRO A 680 3.16 -51.56 20.70
N ALA A 681 3.44 -50.69 19.70
CA ALA A 681 2.94 -50.36 18.34
C ALA A 681 4.03 -49.47 17.67
N GLY A 682 4.20 -49.29 16.35
CA GLY A 682 3.39 -49.61 15.19
C GLY A 682 3.57 -48.50 14.14
N ARG A 683 4.56 -48.66 13.24
CA ARG A 683 4.71 -47.90 11.99
C ARG A 683 3.71 -48.49 10.99
N ILE A 684 2.75 -47.71 10.51
CA ILE A 684 1.78 -48.14 9.49
C ILE A 684 2.22 -47.59 8.13
N VAL A 685 2.35 -48.49 7.15
CA VAL A 685 2.35 -48.22 5.71
C VAL A 685 1.07 -48.85 5.17
N ILE A 686 0.22 -48.09 4.47
CA ILE A 686 -0.91 -48.63 3.69
C ILE A 686 -0.81 -48.11 2.25
N ARG A 687 -0.98 -49.05 1.32
CA ARG A 687 -1.09 -48.89 -0.14
C ARG A 687 -2.57 -48.75 -0.51
N GLN A 688 -2.85 -47.89 -1.49
CA GLN A 688 -4.02 -47.79 -2.39
C GLN A 688 -5.47 -48.06 -1.88
N GLU A 689 -6.29 -47.05 -2.20
CA GLU A 689 -7.71 -47.06 -2.58
C GLU A 689 -8.82 -47.28 -1.52
N SER A 690 -9.57 -46.17 -1.34
CA SER A 690 -10.90 -46.05 -0.76
C SER A 690 -11.03 -46.18 0.77
N VAL A 691 -11.95 -45.40 1.36
CA VAL A 691 -12.33 -45.33 2.80
C VAL A 691 -11.54 -44.35 3.69
N ALA A 692 -11.16 -43.18 3.18
CA ALA A 692 -10.72 -42.04 4.00
C ALA A 692 -11.83 -40.97 4.19
N LEU A 693 -13.06 -41.40 4.52
CA LEU A 693 -14.15 -40.48 4.87
C LEU A 693 -14.80 -40.78 6.24
N ASP A 694 -14.60 -41.97 6.83
CA ASP A 694 -15.19 -42.32 8.13
C ASP A 694 -14.21 -42.30 9.32
N ALA A 695 -12.96 -41.89 9.13
CA ALA A 695 -11.96 -41.78 10.21
C ALA A 695 -11.77 -40.35 10.76
N LEU A 696 -12.45 -39.35 10.17
CA LEU A 696 -12.43 -37.97 10.71
C LEU A 696 -13.48 -37.75 11.83
N LEU A 697 -14.40 -38.70 12.02
CA LEU A 697 -15.49 -38.65 13.00
C LEU A 697 -15.26 -39.62 14.16
N SER A 698 -14.49 -39.24 15.19
CA SER A 698 -14.69 -39.82 16.54
C SER A 698 -14.14 -39.01 17.73
N GLY A 699 -13.86 -37.72 17.57
CA GLY A 699 -13.39 -36.87 18.68
C GLY A 699 -14.51 -36.25 19.53
N THR A 700 -15.43 -37.02 20.10
CA THR A 700 -16.46 -36.49 21.03
C THR A 700 -15.88 -36.26 22.43
N ILE A 701 -15.90 -35.02 22.95
CA ILE A 701 -15.62 -34.72 24.36
C ILE A 701 -16.93 -34.31 25.05
N THR A 702 -17.34 -35.06 26.09
CA THR A 702 -18.54 -34.73 26.90
C THR A 702 -18.12 -34.42 28.34
N VAL A 703 -18.46 -33.22 28.87
CA VAL A 703 -18.27 -32.84 30.28
C VAL A 703 -19.49 -32.07 30.80
N PRO A 704 -20.02 -32.34 32.01
CA PRO A 704 -21.22 -31.69 32.52
C PRO A 704 -20.92 -30.30 33.14
N LEU A 705 -21.87 -29.37 32.99
CA LEU A 705 -21.77 -27.98 33.47
C LEU A 705 -22.05 -27.85 34.99
N PRO A 706 -21.35 -26.96 35.73
CA PRO A 706 -21.83 -26.42 37.01
C PRO A 706 -22.82 -25.26 36.77
N GLY A 707 -23.91 -25.24 37.53
CA GLY A 707 -25.00 -24.26 37.34
C GLY A 707 -24.73 -22.88 37.94
N GLY A 708 -25.08 -21.84 37.16
CA GLY A 708 -25.47 -20.51 37.65
C GLY A 708 -24.54 -19.35 37.28
N THR A 709 -24.84 -18.64 36.19
CA THR A 709 -24.39 -17.26 35.93
C THR A 709 -25.38 -16.51 35.00
N ALA A 710 -25.58 -15.22 35.27
CA ALA A 710 -26.62 -14.33 34.70
C ALA A 710 -26.20 -13.64 33.38
N PRO A 711 -27.12 -12.99 32.62
CA PRO A 711 -26.86 -12.40 31.30
C PRO A 711 -26.16 -11.03 31.39
N GLY A 712 -25.08 -10.81 30.61
CA GLY A 712 -24.49 -9.47 30.45
C GLY A 712 -23.04 -9.35 29.95
N ASP A 713 -22.23 -10.41 29.93
CA ASP A 713 -20.80 -10.32 29.55
C ASP A 713 -20.50 -11.04 28.23
N PHE A 714 -19.53 -10.52 27.46
CA PHE A 714 -18.94 -11.17 26.28
C PHE A 714 -18.41 -12.58 26.67
N PHE A 715 -18.91 -13.63 26.04
CA PHE A 715 -18.44 -15.00 26.30
C PHE A 715 -17.32 -15.42 25.33
N ARG A 716 -16.30 -16.12 25.85
CA ARG A 716 -15.43 -16.99 25.03
C ARG A 716 -16.24 -18.24 24.65
N VAL A 717 -16.35 -18.53 23.36
CA VAL A 717 -16.80 -19.83 22.84
C VAL A 717 -15.72 -20.86 23.17
N THR A 718 -16.10 -22.04 23.65
CA THR A 718 -15.17 -23.12 23.97
C THR A 718 -15.39 -24.30 23.02
N SER A 719 -14.46 -25.27 22.98
CA SER A 719 -14.62 -26.49 22.17
C SER A 719 -15.88 -27.31 22.52
N ALA A 720 -16.54 -27.01 23.64
CA ALA A 720 -17.80 -27.64 24.06
C ALA A 720 -19.04 -27.09 23.32
N ASP A 721 -18.92 -25.98 22.57
CA ASP A 721 -20.01 -25.31 21.86
C ASP A 721 -20.07 -25.66 20.35
N ILE A 722 -19.18 -26.57 19.88
CA ILE A 722 -19.02 -26.95 18.47
C ILE A 722 -19.63 -28.33 18.24
N SER A 723 -20.57 -28.44 17.29
CA SER A 723 -21.25 -29.71 17.00
C SER A 723 -20.58 -30.55 15.91
N ASP A 724 -19.98 -29.93 14.88
CA ASP A 724 -19.23 -30.63 13.83
C ASP A 724 -18.32 -29.69 13.01
N ILE A 725 -17.22 -30.22 12.45
CA ILE A 725 -16.36 -29.53 11.47
C ILE A 725 -16.01 -30.53 10.37
N THR A 726 -16.45 -30.27 9.14
CA THR A 726 -16.23 -31.15 8.00
C THR A 726 -15.30 -30.50 6.97
N LEU A 727 -14.25 -31.21 6.56
CA LEU A 727 -13.31 -30.78 5.52
C LEU A 727 -13.54 -31.61 4.25
N ARG A 728 -13.57 -30.96 3.09
CA ARG A 728 -13.69 -31.64 1.78
C ARG A 728 -12.76 -31.01 0.75
N SER A 729 -11.98 -31.85 0.05
CA SER A 729 -11.22 -31.47 -1.14
C SER A 729 -12.16 -31.22 -2.32
N CYS A 730 -11.98 -30.09 -3.02
CA CYS A 730 -12.76 -29.77 -4.22
C CYS A 730 -12.08 -30.32 -5.49
N SER A 731 -12.87 -30.86 -6.42
CA SER A 731 -12.34 -31.31 -7.71
C SER A 731 -12.12 -30.12 -8.66
N PRO A 732 -11.21 -30.23 -9.65
CA PRO A 732 -11.00 -29.19 -10.67
C PRO A 732 -12.27 -28.81 -11.47
N GLU A 733 -13.24 -29.71 -11.56
CA GLU A 733 -14.51 -29.53 -12.27
C GLU A 733 -15.51 -28.69 -11.46
N GLU A 734 -15.43 -28.70 -10.12
CA GLU A 734 -16.27 -27.89 -9.22
C GLU A 734 -15.90 -26.39 -9.23
N LEU A 735 -14.70 -26.04 -9.72
CA LEU A 735 -14.15 -24.67 -9.70
C LEU A 735 -14.51 -23.81 -10.94
N GLY A 736 -15.04 -24.41 -12.01
CA GLY A 736 -15.48 -23.71 -13.23
C GLY A 736 -14.36 -23.18 -14.15
N GLU A 737 -14.73 -22.74 -15.36
CA GLU A 737 -13.80 -22.35 -16.45
C GLU A 737 -13.08 -21.00 -16.23
N GLY A 738 -13.38 -20.26 -15.15
CA GLY A 738 -12.80 -18.95 -14.83
C GLY A 738 -11.56 -18.98 -13.92
N ARG A 739 -10.93 -20.15 -13.74
CA ARG A 739 -9.77 -20.29 -12.84
C ARG A 739 -8.57 -19.46 -13.31
N PRO A 740 -7.85 -18.75 -12.41
CA PRO A 740 -6.56 -18.16 -12.72
C PRO A 740 -5.56 -19.24 -13.16
N GLY A 741 -4.71 -18.93 -14.15
CA GLY A 741 -3.63 -19.84 -14.54
C GLY A 741 -2.64 -20.04 -13.38
N GLY A 742 -2.39 -21.29 -12.99
CA GLY A 742 -1.48 -21.65 -11.87
C GLY A 742 -2.14 -22.38 -10.68
N MET A 743 -3.47 -22.48 -10.65
CA MET A 743 -4.23 -23.07 -9.53
C MET A 743 -4.19 -24.63 -9.54
N LEU A 744 -3.61 -25.26 -8.51
CA LEU A 744 -3.39 -26.73 -8.46
C LEU A 744 -4.25 -27.49 -7.42
N CYS A 745 -4.80 -26.85 -6.39
CA CYS A 745 -5.63 -27.48 -5.34
C CYS A 745 -6.57 -26.46 -4.66
N ALA A 746 -7.80 -26.87 -4.29
CA ALA A 746 -8.73 -26.09 -3.47
C ALA A 746 -9.34 -26.96 -2.36
N VAL A 747 -9.32 -26.45 -1.12
CA VAL A 747 -9.92 -27.11 0.05
C VAL A 747 -11.13 -26.29 0.51
N SER A 748 -12.26 -26.97 0.74
CA SER A 748 -13.48 -26.39 1.32
C SER A 748 -13.68 -26.88 2.75
N PHE A 749 -14.22 -26.01 3.60
CA PHE A 749 -14.59 -26.32 4.98
C PHE A 749 -16.03 -25.94 5.26
N GLU A 750 -16.73 -26.80 5.98
CA GLU A 750 -18.09 -26.57 6.47
C GLU A 750 -18.08 -26.71 8.00
N ILE A 751 -18.41 -25.63 8.71
CA ILE A 751 -18.41 -25.60 10.18
C ILE A 751 -19.87 -25.63 10.65
N GLY A 752 -20.29 -26.76 11.22
CA GLY A 752 -21.60 -26.91 11.84
C GLY A 752 -21.54 -26.49 13.30
N ALA A 753 -21.86 -25.23 13.60
CA ALA A 753 -21.97 -24.72 14.98
C ALA A 753 -23.40 -24.24 15.26
N SER A 754 -24.05 -24.81 16.28
CA SER A 754 -25.30 -24.27 16.84
C SER A 754 -24.96 -23.27 17.94
N VAL A 755 -24.92 -21.98 17.58
CA VAL A 755 -24.71 -20.90 18.56
C VAL A 755 -26.07 -20.57 19.20
N PRO A 756 -26.24 -20.66 20.54
CA PRO A 756 -27.49 -20.26 21.18
C PRO A 756 -27.78 -18.77 20.96
N PRO A 757 -29.06 -18.37 20.78
CA PRO A 757 -29.43 -16.98 20.48
C PRO A 757 -28.88 -15.98 21.52
N GLY A 758 -28.29 -14.88 21.04
CA GLY A 758 -27.80 -13.80 21.90
C GLY A 758 -26.38 -13.99 22.45
N LYS A 759 -25.55 -14.82 21.80
CA LYS A 759 -24.13 -14.99 22.14
C LYS A 759 -23.23 -14.60 20.96
N THR A 760 -22.26 -13.71 21.18
CA THR A 760 -21.19 -13.36 20.23
C THR A 760 -19.84 -13.59 20.90
N GLY A 761 -18.88 -14.23 20.22
CA GLY A 761 -17.58 -14.54 20.81
C GLY A 761 -16.48 -14.87 19.79
N ILE A 762 -15.22 -14.67 20.18
CA ILE A 762 -14.03 -15.02 19.38
C ILE A 762 -13.66 -16.48 19.68
N LEU A 763 -13.53 -17.31 18.64
CA LEU A 763 -13.07 -18.70 18.76
C LEU A 763 -11.77 -18.88 17.96
N ALA A 764 -10.64 -18.95 18.66
CA ALA A 764 -9.41 -19.42 18.03
C ALA A 764 -9.58 -20.92 17.74
N VAL A 765 -9.57 -21.31 16.47
CA VAL A 765 -9.62 -22.71 16.03
C VAL A 765 -8.28 -23.02 15.38
N ASP A 766 -7.36 -23.64 16.12
CA ASP A 766 -6.13 -24.14 15.51
C ASP A 766 -6.50 -25.36 14.64
N LEU A 767 -6.81 -25.12 13.37
CA LEU A 767 -6.89 -26.15 12.35
C LEU A 767 -5.46 -26.58 12.04
N GLU A 768 -5.20 -27.88 12.05
CA GLU A 768 -3.89 -28.41 11.69
C GLU A 768 -4.04 -29.15 10.36
N MET A 769 -3.73 -28.46 9.27
CA MET A 769 -3.73 -29.07 7.94
C MET A 769 -2.33 -29.51 7.58
N ALA A 770 -2.13 -30.82 7.38
CA ALA A 770 -0.87 -31.40 6.92
C ALA A 770 -0.84 -31.41 5.39
N VAL A 771 -0.01 -30.56 4.77
CA VAL A 771 0.22 -30.58 3.32
C VAL A 771 1.56 -31.28 3.04
N PRO A 772 1.57 -32.42 2.31
CA PRO A 772 2.81 -33.08 1.91
C PRO A 772 3.61 -32.24 0.90
N GLU A 773 4.95 -32.22 1.03
CA GLU A 773 5.85 -31.41 0.20
C GLU A 773 5.74 -31.74 -1.31
N GLU A 774 5.39 -32.98 -1.67
CA GLU A 774 5.11 -33.40 -3.04
C GLU A 774 3.85 -32.79 -3.66
N SER A 775 2.97 -32.18 -2.84
CA SER A 775 1.76 -31.49 -3.29
C SER A 775 2.00 -30.02 -3.64
N LEU A 776 3.23 -29.52 -3.43
CA LEU A 776 3.64 -28.14 -3.70
C LEU A 776 4.17 -27.96 -5.13
N SER A 777 4.05 -26.73 -5.66
CA SER A 777 4.63 -26.38 -6.97
C SER A 777 6.16 -26.51 -6.98
N GLU A 778 6.74 -26.65 -8.17
CA GLU A 778 8.20 -26.69 -8.31
C GLU A 778 8.86 -25.37 -7.89
N GLU A 779 8.21 -24.22 -8.12
CA GLU A 779 8.70 -22.93 -7.64
C GLU A 779 8.71 -22.84 -6.10
N CYS A 780 7.66 -23.32 -5.43
CA CYS A 780 7.62 -23.38 -3.96
C CYS A 780 8.76 -24.23 -3.40
N ARG A 781 8.98 -25.43 -3.96
CA ARG A 781 10.07 -26.34 -3.55
C ARG A 781 11.46 -25.72 -3.76
N LEU A 782 11.63 -24.89 -4.78
CA LEU A 782 12.88 -24.18 -5.07
C LEU A 782 13.13 -22.99 -4.14
N ALA A 783 12.10 -22.21 -3.79
CA ALA A 783 12.19 -21.14 -2.80
C ALA A 783 12.57 -21.69 -1.41
N ILE A 784 12.00 -22.85 -1.04
CA ILE A 784 12.32 -23.59 0.19
C ILE A 784 13.77 -24.06 0.22
N ALA A 785 14.28 -24.57 -0.90
CA ALA A 785 15.67 -25.01 -1.02
C ALA A 785 16.69 -23.85 -0.94
N GLY A 786 16.23 -22.61 -1.20
CA GLY A 786 17.00 -21.37 -1.08
C GLY A 786 17.25 -20.87 0.35
N GLY A 787 16.57 -21.44 1.35
CA GLY A 787 16.82 -21.15 2.78
C GLY A 787 16.17 -19.88 3.31
N GLU A 788 15.05 -19.45 2.74
CA GLU A 788 14.35 -18.25 3.21
C GLU A 788 13.55 -18.48 4.50
N GLU A 789 13.65 -17.53 5.43
CA GLU A 789 13.04 -17.59 6.76
C GLU A 789 11.54 -17.26 6.72
N THR A 790 10.69 -18.28 6.93
CA THR A 790 9.27 -18.29 7.40
C THR A 790 8.20 -17.35 6.81
N LEU A 791 8.50 -16.09 6.47
CA LEU A 791 7.56 -15.15 5.85
C LEU A 791 7.31 -15.49 4.37
N SER A 792 8.36 -15.81 3.61
CA SER A 792 8.22 -16.16 2.19
C SER A 792 7.54 -17.51 1.93
N LEU A 793 7.54 -18.39 2.93
CA LEU A 793 6.89 -19.70 2.87
C LEU A 793 5.35 -19.60 2.90
N ALA A 794 4.84 -18.66 3.70
CA ALA A 794 3.40 -18.43 3.85
C ALA A 794 2.85 -17.63 2.67
N GLU A 795 3.63 -16.68 2.13
CA GLU A 795 3.32 -15.95 0.89
C GLU A 795 3.26 -16.90 -0.32
N ALA A 796 4.27 -17.74 -0.50
CA ALA A 796 4.30 -18.74 -1.58
C ALA A 796 3.16 -19.76 -1.47
N PHE A 797 2.80 -20.18 -0.25
CA PHE A 797 1.66 -21.07 0.01
C PHE A 797 0.31 -20.42 -0.36
N LEU A 798 0.10 -19.15 -0.01
CA LEU A 798 -1.14 -18.41 -0.30
C LEU A 798 -1.27 -17.99 -1.77
N GLU A 799 -0.17 -17.81 -2.51
CA GLU A 799 -0.22 -17.55 -3.95
C GLU A 799 -0.67 -18.76 -4.78
N HIS A 800 -0.51 -19.99 -4.26
CA HIS A 800 -0.71 -21.23 -5.03
C HIS A 800 -1.82 -22.14 -4.48
N VAL A 801 -2.34 -21.86 -3.28
CA VAL A 801 -3.46 -22.57 -2.64
C VAL A 801 -4.54 -21.56 -2.19
N SER A 802 -5.64 -21.43 -2.94
CA SER A 802 -6.81 -20.67 -2.47
C SER A 802 -7.72 -21.54 -1.61
N MET A 803 -8.11 -21.03 -0.43
CA MET A 803 -9.22 -21.60 0.33
C MET A 803 -10.55 -21.02 -0.18
N VAL A 804 -11.45 -21.89 -0.64
CA VAL A 804 -12.74 -21.49 -1.21
C VAL A 804 -13.86 -21.92 -0.29
N LYS A 805 -14.70 -20.98 0.15
CA LYS A 805 -16.02 -21.31 0.71
C LYS A 805 -17.01 -21.48 -0.44
N ILE A 806 -17.45 -22.70 -0.71
CA ILE A 806 -18.62 -22.92 -1.56
C ILE A 806 -19.86 -22.75 -0.68
N LEU A 807 -20.45 -21.55 -0.72
CA LEU A 807 -21.84 -21.39 -0.30
C LEU A 807 -22.75 -22.14 -1.30
N PRO A 808 -23.92 -22.66 -0.89
CA PRO A 808 -24.89 -23.19 -1.83
C PRO A 808 -25.26 -22.09 -2.85
N GLU A 809 -24.80 -22.28 -4.09
CA GLU A 809 -24.94 -21.42 -5.28
C GLU A 809 -24.48 -19.94 -5.15
N GLY A 810 -23.27 -19.65 -5.68
CA GLY A 810 -22.85 -18.29 -6.10
C GLY A 810 -21.88 -17.52 -5.19
N GLY A 811 -20.96 -18.19 -4.49
CA GLY A 811 -19.96 -17.54 -3.60
C GLY A 811 -18.69 -17.01 -4.29
N TYR A 812 -18.10 -15.95 -3.73
CA TYR A 812 -16.90 -15.25 -4.23
C TYR A 812 -15.60 -15.68 -3.51
N ASP A 813 -14.47 -15.49 -4.21
CA ASP A 813 -13.10 -15.72 -3.74
C ASP A 813 -12.71 -14.84 -2.53
N PHE A 814 -12.21 -15.46 -1.46
CA PHE A 814 -11.90 -14.82 -0.18
C PHE A 814 -10.74 -13.81 -0.31
N GLY A 815 -9.75 -14.08 -1.17
CA GLY A 815 -8.61 -13.19 -1.40
C GLY A 815 -8.98 -11.91 -2.14
N ILE A 816 -9.97 -11.99 -3.04
CA ILE A 816 -10.48 -10.83 -3.79
C ILE A 816 -11.38 -9.95 -2.92
N LEU A 817 -12.12 -10.55 -1.97
CA LEU A 817 -13.05 -9.82 -1.11
C LEU A 817 -12.33 -8.97 -0.05
N ALA A 818 -11.20 -9.45 0.50
CA ALA A 818 -10.40 -8.68 1.47
C ALA A 818 -9.76 -7.43 0.84
N LYS A 819 -9.21 -7.59 -0.37
CA LYS A 819 -8.56 -6.51 -1.14
C LYS A 819 -9.55 -5.45 -1.63
N LYS A 820 -10.77 -5.87 -2.00
CA LYS A 820 -11.82 -4.97 -2.52
C LYS A 820 -12.56 -4.17 -1.43
N ASN A 821 -12.41 -4.54 -0.15
CA ASN A 821 -13.14 -3.92 0.97
C ASN A 821 -12.23 -3.25 2.03
N GLY A 822 -10.95 -3.05 1.73
CA GLY A 822 -10.07 -2.16 2.52
C GLY A 822 -9.64 -2.71 3.89
N PHE A 823 -9.50 -4.03 4.04
CA PHE A 823 -8.80 -4.59 5.20
C PHE A 823 -7.28 -4.34 5.08
N GLY A 824 -6.62 -4.13 6.22
CA GLY A 824 -5.20 -3.79 6.37
C GLY A 824 -4.24 -4.73 5.64
N ALA A 825 -3.02 -4.24 5.47
CA ALA A 825 -1.96 -4.84 4.70
C ALA A 825 -1.73 -6.32 5.07
N ASP A 826 -1.62 -7.16 4.04
CA ASP A 826 -1.12 -8.55 4.10
C ASP A 826 -2.11 -9.69 4.50
N PRO A 827 -2.44 -10.62 3.57
CA PRO A 827 -3.16 -11.86 3.87
C PRO A 827 -2.54 -12.74 4.99
N LEU A 828 -1.26 -12.53 5.32
CA LEU A 828 -0.50 -13.27 6.31
C LEU A 828 -1.00 -13.13 7.76
N ASP A 829 -1.76 -12.08 8.06
CA ASP A 829 -2.28 -11.79 9.41
C ASP A 829 -3.28 -12.81 9.97
N PHE A 830 -3.78 -13.71 9.12
CA PHE A 830 -4.84 -14.68 9.45
C PHE A 830 -4.31 -16.12 9.59
N PHE A 831 -3.05 -16.36 9.25
CA PHE A 831 -2.46 -17.68 9.11
C PHE A 831 -1.17 -17.84 9.92
N THR A 832 -0.88 -19.07 10.32
CA THR A 832 0.46 -19.45 10.80
C THR A 832 0.90 -20.70 10.06
N VAL A 833 2.03 -20.65 9.34
CA VAL A 833 2.58 -21.80 8.62
C VAL A 833 3.86 -22.25 9.31
N VAL A 834 3.87 -23.49 9.80
CA VAL A 834 5.05 -24.09 10.44
C VAL A 834 5.46 -25.33 9.65
N ARG A 835 6.73 -25.39 9.27
CA ARG A 835 7.33 -26.57 8.66
C ARG A 835 7.89 -27.48 9.74
N ASP A 836 7.37 -28.71 9.82
CA ASP A 836 7.82 -29.73 10.78
C ASP A 836 7.99 -31.06 10.03
N GLU A 837 9.21 -31.63 10.05
CA GLU A 837 9.56 -32.91 9.40
C GLU A 837 9.13 -33.07 7.92
N GLY A 838 9.10 -31.99 7.13
CA GLY A 838 8.70 -32.03 5.70
C GLY A 838 7.19 -31.93 5.47
N ILE A 839 6.41 -31.65 6.53
CA ILE A 839 4.98 -31.41 6.49
C ILE A 839 4.71 -29.95 6.85
N PHE A 840 3.88 -29.28 6.07
CA PHE A 840 3.41 -27.92 6.36
C PHE A 840 2.19 -28.00 7.25
N ARG A 841 2.21 -27.30 8.39
CA ARG A 841 1.08 -27.14 9.30
C ARG A 841 0.56 -25.71 9.20
N VAL A 842 -0.73 -25.54 8.90
CA VAL A 842 -1.36 -24.22 8.72
C VAL A 842 -2.43 -23.97 9.77
N GLY A 843 -2.22 -23.05 10.71
CA GLY A 843 -3.22 -22.60 11.70
C GLY A 843 -4.01 -21.38 11.24
N VAL A 844 -5.32 -21.31 11.53
CA VAL A 844 -6.26 -20.24 11.10
C VAL A 844 -6.99 -19.66 12.31
N ARG A 845 -7.37 -18.37 12.34
CA ARG A 845 -8.26 -17.82 13.40
C ARG A 845 -9.59 -17.32 12.85
N LEU A 846 -10.71 -17.68 13.51
CA LEU A 846 -12.07 -17.36 13.06
C LEU A 846 -12.87 -16.57 14.12
N LEU A 847 -13.76 -15.70 13.65
CA LEU A 847 -14.77 -14.99 14.45
C LEU A 847 -16.16 -15.57 14.13
N LEU A 848 -16.93 -15.93 15.16
CA LEU A 848 -18.29 -16.44 15.00
C LEU A 848 -19.28 -15.38 15.52
N ALA A 849 -20.22 -14.97 14.66
CA ALA A 849 -21.24 -13.97 14.99
C ALA A 849 -22.66 -14.52 14.77
N ASP A 850 -23.60 -14.06 15.61
CA ASP A 850 -25.02 -14.41 15.52
C ASP A 850 -25.63 -13.82 14.24
N GLY A 851 -26.17 -14.68 13.37
CA GLY A 851 -26.89 -14.29 12.16
C GLY A 851 -28.39 -14.34 12.43
N ALA A 852 -29.13 -13.27 12.12
CA ALA A 852 -30.55 -13.13 12.43
C ALA A 852 -31.51 -14.02 11.59
N ALA A 853 -31.04 -15.14 11.04
CA ALA A 853 -31.87 -16.10 10.33
C ALA A 853 -31.73 -17.49 10.98
N GLU A 854 -32.86 -18.10 11.36
CA GLU A 854 -32.89 -19.53 11.70
C GLU A 854 -32.20 -20.32 10.57
N ASP A 855 -31.28 -21.20 10.96
CA ASP A 855 -30.55 -22.17 10.12
C ASP A 855 -29.39 -21.67 9.24
N VAL A 856 -28.75 -20.53 9.54
CA VAL A 856 -27.49 -20.13 8.85
C VAL A 856 -26.38 -19.73 9.84
N PRO A 857 -25.34 -20.56 10.05
CA PRO A 857 -24.14 -20.15 10.77
C PRO A 857 -23.35 -19.10 9.98
N SER A 858 -23.10 -17.92 10.56
CA SER A 858 -22.24 -16.90 9.97
C SER A 858 -20.82 -17.02 10.54
N VAL A 859 -19.86 -17.39 9.69
CA VAL A 859 -18.42 -17.46 10.02
C VAL A 859 -17.72 -16.30 9.33
N GLN A 860 -16.96 -15.50 10.06
CA GLN A 860 -16.20 -14.34 9.57
C GLN A 860 -14.72 -14.47 10.00
N ALA A 861 -13.76 -14.05 9.17
CA ALA A 861 -12.33 -14.08 9.52
C ALA A 861 -11.84 -12.69 9.94
N VAL A 862 -10.89 -12.60 10.87
CA VAL A 862 -10.29 -11.33 11.37
C VAL A 862 -8.76 -11.43 11.43
N SER A 863 -8.07 -10.38 10.95
CA SER A 863 -6.60 -10.27 10.90
C SER A 863 -6.05 -9.92 12.28
N ARG A 864 -4.77 -10.23 12.49
CA ARG A 864 -4.03 -9.74 13.64
C ARG A 864 -3.14 -8.55 13.25
N GLU A 865 -3.73 -7.36 13.24
CA GLU A 865 -3.04 -6.17 13.77
C GLU A 865 -3.92 -5.47 14.80
N SER A 866 -3.27 -4.98 15.84
CA SER A 866 -3.86 -4.39 17.04
C SER A 866 -4.65 -3.12 16.73
N ASP A 867 -5.98 -3.22 16.62
CA ASP A 867 -6.90 -2.58 17.58
C ASP A 867 -8.38 -2.63 17.14
N SER A 868 -9.18 -3.10 18.10
CA SER A 868 -10.63 -3.07 18.26
C SER A 868 -11.46 -2.06 17.43
N ARG A 869 -12.04 -2.50 16.30
CA ARG A 869 -13.37 -2.06 15.82
C ARG A 869 -14.11 -3.26 15.21
N PHE A 870 -15.30 -3.59 15.73
CA PHE A 870 -16.15 -4.68 15.24
C PHE A 870 -17.14 -4.15 14.19
N LEU A 871 -17.26 -4.83 13.05
CA LEU A 871 -18.31 -4.60 12.05
C LEU A 871 -19.23 -5.83 12.02
N VAL A 872 -20.53 -5.61 12.18
CA VAL A 872 -21.57 -6.66 12.08
C VAL A 872 -22.11 -6.67 10.65
N PHE A 873 -22.04 -7.82 9.96
CA PHE A 873 -22.71 -8.03 8.67
C PHE A 873 -24.19 -8.41 8.88
N ASP A 874 -25.09 -7.75 8.16
CA ASP A 874 -26.48 -8.20 7.97
C ASP A 874 -26.61 -8.76 6.55
N GLY A 875 -27.19 -9.95 6.43
CA GLY A 875 -27.15 -10.80 5.24
C GLY A 875 -28.18 -10.45 4.16
N GLU A 876 -28.29 -9.19 3.74
CA GLU A 876 -29.08 -8.83 2.55
C GLU A 876 -28.22 -8.71 1.28
N ARG A 877 -28.78 -9.18 0.16
CA ARG A 877 -28.16 -9.56 -1.13
C ARG A 877 -27.54 -8.42 -1.96
N ASP A 878 -27.34 -7.23 -1.42
CA ASP A 878 -27.16 -5.99 -2.21
C ASP A 878 -25.89 -5.17 -1.89
N GLY A 879 -24.95 -5.71 -1.11
CA GLY A 879 -23.55 -5.26 -1.10
C GLY A 879 -23.32 -3.81 -0.65
N ARG A 880 -24.13 -3.28 0.29
CA ARG A 880 -23.95 -1.94 0.87
C ARG A 880 -23.66 -2.00 2.38
N PHE A 881 -22.72 -1.19 2.85
CA PHE A 881 -22.40 -1.01 4.27
C PHE A 881 -23.43 -0.10 4.99
N ARG A 882 -23.75 -0.41 6.25
CA ARG A 882 -24.35 0.52 7.21
C ARG A 882 -23.42 0.68 8.43
N ASP A 883 -23.29 1.91 8.88
CA ASP A 883 -22.49 2.31 10.06
C ASP A 883 -23.08 1.73 11.37
N PRO A 884 -22.29 1.06 12.25
CA PRO A 884 -22.79 0.48 13.50
C PRO A 884 -23.24 1.50 14.56
N VAL A 885 -22.92 2.79 14.42
CA VAL A 885 -23.19 3.79 15.48
C VAL A 885 -24.67 4.20 15.56
N ALA A 886 -25.51 3.83 14.59
CA ALA A 886 -26.93 4.20 14.59
C ALA A 886 -27.87 3.24 15.37
N ALA A 887 -27.37 2.10 15.89
CA ALA A 887 -28.21 1.08 16.52
C ALA A 887 -28.29 1.13 18.06
N ALA A 888 -27.50 1.99 18.71
CA ALA A 888 -27.48 2.11 20.17
C ALA A 888 -28.07 3.45 20.61
N GLU A 889 -29.39 3.60 20.54
CA GLU A 889 -30.16 4.46 21.45
C GLU A 889 -31.68 4.26 21.23
N ARG A 890 -32.34 3.51 22.14
CA ARG A 890 -33.62 3.87 22.79
C ARG A 890 -34.12 2.78 23.74
N GLU A 891 -34.19 3.15 25.02
CA GLU A 891 -34.81 2.43 26.14
C GLU A 891 -36.30 2.77 26.24
N ASP A 892 -37.09 2.63 25.16
CA ASP A 892 -38.50 3.08 25.23
C ASP A 892 -39.39 2.19 24.37
N GLY A 893 -39.97 1.17 25.01
CA GLY A 893 -40.90 0.22 24.39
C GLY A 893 -42.06 0.89 23.66
N GLY A 894 -42.09 0.75 22.34
CA GLY A 894 -43.18 1.20 21.48
C GLY A 894 -43.17 0.48 20.13
N VAL A 895 -44.06 -0.50 19.98
CA VAL A 895 -44.34 -1.23 18.73
C VAL A 895 -44.96 -0.30 17.69
N TYR A 896 -44.68 -0.46 16.39
CA TYR A 896 -45.67 -0.52 15.29
C TYR A 896 -45.04 -0.72 13.88
N PRO A 897 -45.82 -1.11 12.83
CA PRO A 897 -45.62 -2.33 12.05
C PRO A 897 -44.88 -2.14 10.70
N ALA A 898 -44.52 -3.26 10.10
CA ALA A 898 -43.89 -3.41 8.79
C ALA A 898 -44.64 -2.70 7.63
N GLY A 899 -43.87 -2.16 6.66
CA GLY A 899 -44.44 -1.87 5.34
C GLY A 899 -43.64 -0.99 4.38
N ARG A 900 -42.90 -1.66 3.49
CA ARG A 900 -42.67 -1.38 2.05
C ARG A 900 -41.64 -0.32 1.62
N GLY A 901 -40.59 -0.84 0.98
CA GLY A 901 -39.74 -0.12 0.04
C GLY A 901 -40.41 0.21 -1.29
N GLY A 902 -39.71 1.01 -2.09
CA GLY A 902 -40.09 1.34 -3.45
C GLY A 902 -39.07 2.26 -4.12
N CYS A 903 -38.24 1.68 -4.99
CA CYS A 903 -37.63 2.37 -6.12
C CYS A 903 -38.72 3.03 -6.99
N SER A 904 -38.43 4.17 -7.61
CA SER A 904 -39.02 4.46 -8.92
C SER A 904 -38.11 5.30 -9.80
N ALA A 905 -37.76 4.68 -10.93
CA ALA A 905 -37.31 5.33 -12.14
C ALA A 905 -38.50 5.98 -12.87
N VAL A 906 -38.16 6.96 -13.69
CA VAL A 906 -39.02 7.79 -14.54
C VAL A 906 -39.79 6.96 -15.58
N ASN A 907 -41.07 7.28 -15.79
CA ASN A 907 -41.64 7.23 -17.14
C ASN A 907 -42.86 8.16 -17.33
N HIS A 908 -42.93 8.75 -18.53
CA HIS A 908 -43.92 9.71 -19.01
C HIS A 908 -45.33 9.13 -19.25
N GLY A 909 -46.36 9.99 -19.16
CA GLY A 909 -47.53 9.91 -20.05
C GLY A 909 -48.91 10.17 -19.43
N GLY A 910 -49.57 11.26 -19.86
CA GLY A 910 -50.97 11.21 -20.34
C GLY A 910 -52.14 11.38 -19.35
N TYR A 911 -52.78 12.56 -19.42
CA TYR A 911 -54.22 12.88 -19.29
C TYR A 911 -55.21 11.92 -18.59
N ALA A 912 -55.89 12.43 -17.54
CA ALA A 912 -57.37 12.51 -17.36
C ALA A 912 -57.67 12.95 -15.90
N LEU A 913 -58.09 14.17 -15.60
CA LEU A 913 -59.43 14.79 -15.70
C LEU A 913 -60.46 14.33 -14.63
N PHE A 914 -60.75 15.24 -13.67
CA PHE A 914 -61.90 15.37 -12.72
C PHE A 914 -62.24 14.17 -11.80
N ILE A 915 -62.46 14.34 -10.48
CA ILE A 915 -63.71 14.86 -9.88
C ILE A 915 -63.53 14.97 -8.32
N LEU A 916 -64.04 16.07 -7.75
CA LEU A 916 -64.53 16.33 -6.37
C LEU A 916 -63.57 16.59 -5.18
N LEU A 917 -63.35 17.89 -4.93
CA LEU A 917 -63.56 18.58 -3.62
C LEU A 917 -64.95 18.21 -3.02
N PRO A 918 -65.30 18.62 -1.77
CA PRO A 918 -64.56 18.77 -0.52
C PRO A 918 -65.39 18.28 0.70
N LEU A 919 -64.75 17.94 1.82
CA LEU A 919 -65.44 17.97 3.13
C LEU A 919 -64.41 18.23 4.24
N LEU A 920 -64.78 19.18 5.11
CA LEU A 920 -64.19 19.48 6.42
C LEU A 920 -63.05 20.50 6.44
N LEU A 921 -63.40 21.73 6.05
CA LEU A 921 -63.05 22.90 6.87
C LEU A 921 -63.97 22.98 8.09
N LEU A 922 -63.40 23.44 9.20
CA LEU A 922 -64.00 23.99 10.43
C LEU A 922 -64.30 23.03 11.59
N ALA A 923 -63.30 22.90 12.48
CA ALA A 923 -63.50 23.21 13.90
C ALA A 923 -62.15 23.56 14.57
N TRP A 924 -61.83 24.87 14.58
CA TRP A 924 -61.21 25.58 15.70
C TRP A 924 -59.92 25.01 16.35
N ARG A 925 -58.75 25.36 15.80
CA ARG A 925 -57.72 26.19 16.46
C ARG A 925 -56.64 26.59 15.47
#